data_AF-A0A944MMG8-F1
#
_entry.id   AF-A0A944MMG8-F1
#
_cell.length_a   1.000
_cell.length_b   1.000
_cell.length_c   1.000
_cell.angle_alpha   90.00
_cell.angle_beta   90.00
_cell.angle_gamma   90.00
#
_symmetry.space_group_name_H-M   'P 1'
#
loop_
_entity.id
_entity.type
_entity.pdbx_description
1 polymer ?
#
loop_
_entity_poly.entity_id
_entity_poly.type
_entity_poly.pdbx_seq_one_letter_code
_entity_poly.pdbx_strand_id
1 'polypeptide(L)'
;MKYFLIFMLLIIFVSVFADESDVIYDDSQILEFYITFEDDEWYDMLYGNYLLGSEDENDWIYSQATFTFNGVDYDSVGVRFKGYKSMGYPTQKKPFKIKFDAFVEDQEFYSLDKLNLNNNYCDPSFLREKLVYDVMNEYIPSSRANFAKVYVNGIYWGLYTNVEQVNMKFVDRHYGGGEDGNLFKGDPHGDLVWYGPNQADYYDLYEIKTNEELNNWSDLLNLIDIVNNTPANEFAEDLKGFFHIHNYLFYQVINNYYVNLDSYFGNSRNYYLYHRTDTNKFTHIPWDFNYAFGVLKLNILDPDDILHLDMFWEYSYSRPFYTKTIATQGVDEYKDIYKMIYKYLAENELNETFLSPHIDELADLIRDAVYADNNKMFTNEEFETNLENDINFGNNVIFGLKHFIQERDQFIESQLQNYIIQDYQTGIYINEVMAMNTSTITDEFGEYADWIEIYNSNDVAVNLEGLFLSDNSQTSDKWQFPDVTIPANDYLIIWADNDALSGILHANFGLKQEGEFIGIYNKDAIVPIDCFEYPALLPDVSYGRNPDGSANLQIMSVATPSASNDFVLLGDVDRNGMLQAYDASLTLRYSIGLIELDEFQITNADVDENGYVQSMDASLILQYVLGIIDEF
;
A
#
# COMPACT_ATOMS: atom_id res chain seq x y z
N MET A 1 1.58 37.42 46.94
CA MET A 1 1.30 36.02 46.55
C MET A 1 0.17 36.04 45.53
N LYS A 2 0.52 36.00 44.25
CA LYS A 2 -0.41 35.81 43.14
C LYS A 2 -0.19 34.38 42.65
N TYR A 3 -1.23 33.57 42.65
CA TYR A 3 -1.17 32.19 42.18
C TYR A 3 -1.07 32.20 40.65
N PHE A 4 -0.02 31.56 40.13
CA PHE A 4 0.13 31.23 38.71
C PHE A 4 -0.71 29.97 38.48
N LEU A 5 -1.79 30.07 37.69
CA LEU A 5 -2.44 28.91 37.09
C LEU A 5 -1.65 28.54 35.84
N ILE A 6 -1.01 27.38 35.86
CA ILE A 6 -0.46 26.74 34.67
C ILE A 6 -1.63 26.02 34.00
N PHE A 7 -2.08 26.53 32.86
CA PHE A 7 -2.93 25.77 31.94
C PHE A 7 -2.01 24.80 31.20
N MET A 8 -2.05 23.53 31.59
CA MET A 8 -1.45 22.45 30.82
C MET A 8 -2.45 22.13 29.71
N LEU A 9 -2.20 22.64 28.50
CA LEU A 9 -2.96 22.25 27.32
C LEU A 9 -2.55 20.80 27.02
N LEU A 10 -3.44 19.85 27.34
CA LEU A 10 -3.30 18.47 26.89
C LEU A 10 -3.73 18.48 25.41
N ILE A 11 -2.77 18.55 24.49
CA ILE A 11 -3.04 18.28 23.08
C ILE A 11 -3.19 16.77 22.98
N ILE A 12 -4.44 16.30 22.97
CA ILE A 12 -4.75 14.93 22.55
C ILE A 12 -4.71 14.99 21.03
N PHE A 13 -3.65 14.47 20.42
CA PHE A 13 -3.72 14.04 19.03
C PHE A 13 -4.69 12.86 19.00
N VAL A 14 -5.95 13.13 18.65
CA VAL A 14 -6.83 12.07 18.19
C VAL A 14 -6.45 11.89 16.72
N SER A 15 -5.64 10.88 16.43
CA SER A 15 -5.53 10.39 15.07
C SER A 15 -6.92 9.87 14.69
N VAL A 16 -7.66 10.64 13.90
CA VAL A 16 -8.90 10.16 13.29
C VAL A 16 -8.44 9.38 12.06
N PHE A 17 -8.33 8.06 12.20
CA PHE A 17 -8.11 7.19 11.05
C PHE A 17 -9.39 7.15 10.20
N ALA A 18 -9.23 7.12 8.87
CA ALA A 18 -10.37 7.00 7.96
C ALA A 18 -11.04 5.61 8.09
N ASP A 19 -10.26 4.58 8.44
CA ASP A 19 -10.72 3.23 8.78
C ASP A 19 -10.28 2.90 10.22
N GLU A 20 -11.22 2.49 11.09
CA GLU A 20 -10.90 2.12 12.48
C GLU A 20 -9.80 1.04 12.57
N SER A 21 -9.75 0.13 11.60
CA SER A 21 -8.78 -0.97 11.55
C SER A 21 -7.34 -0.51 11.30
N ASP A 22 -7.12 0.72 10.82
CA ASP A 22 -5.76 1.26 10.62
C ASP A 22 -4.96 1.30 11.92
N VAL A 23 -5.62 1.48 13.07
CA VAL A 23 -5.00 1.38 14.40
C VAL A 23 -4.32 0.02 14.61
N ILE A 24 -4.83 -1.04 14.00
CA ILE A 24 -4.35 -2.43 14.15
C ILE A 24 -3.22 -2.74 13.17
N TYR A 25 -3.02 -1.88 12.17
CA TYR A 25 -1.98 -2.01 11.17
C TYR A 25 -0.98 -0.84 11.15
N ASP A 26 -1.08 0.07 12.12
CA ASP A 26 -0.03 1.04 12.44
C ASP A 26 1.29 0.29 12.64
N ASP A 27 2.25 0.57 11.77
CA ASP A 27 3.55 -0.08 11.71
C ASP A 27 4.68 0.80 12.27
N SER A 28 4.36 1.98 12.80
CA SER A 28 5.30 2.84 13.54
C SER A 28 5.69 2.28 14.91
N GLN A 29 4.97 1.25 15.37
CA GLN A 29 5.16 0.61 16.67
C GLN A 29 4.87 -0.90 16.62
N ILE A 30 5.35 -1.62 17.64
CA ILE A 30 4.96 -3.01 17.85
C ILE A 30 3.70 -3.05 18.73
N LEU A 31 2.64 -3.69 18.25
CA LEU A 31 1.40 -3.88 19.01
C LEU A 31 1.58 -4.90 20.13
N GLU A 32 0.76 -4.80 21.18
CA GLU A 32 0.72 -5.79 22.26
C GLU A 32 -0.65 -6.45 22.34
N PHE A 33 -0.69 -7.75 22.04
CA PHE A 33 -1.90 -8.56 22.06
C PHE A 33 -1.85 -9.53 23.22
N TYR A 34 -2.88 -9.52 24.05
CA TYR A 34 -2.99 -10.39 25.21
C TYR A 34 -4.13 -11.38 24.98
N ILE A 35 -3.83 -12.67 25.11
CA ILE A 35 -4.79 -13.76 24.99
C ILE A 35 -4.85 -14.47 26.35
N THR A 36 -6.02 -14.48 26.97
CA THR A 36 -6.22 -15.10 28.28
C THR A 36 -7.21 -16.25 28.15
N PHE A 37 -6.73 -17.46 28.44
CA PHE A 37 -7.54 -18.67 28.56
C PHE A 37 -7.87 -18.92 30.02
N GLU A 38 -9.08 -19.43 30.28
CA GLU A 38 -9.46 -19.87 31.63
C GLU A 38 -8.74 -21.16 32.05
N ASP A 39 -8.38 -22.01 31.07
CA ASP A 39 -7.71 -23.29 31.29
C ASP A 39 -6.18 -23.14 31.20
N ASP A 40 -5.45 -23.67 32.19
CA ASP A 40 -4.00 -23.71 32.21
C ASP A 40 -3.43 -24.69 31.16
N GLU A 41 -4.23 -25.67 30.69
CA GLU A 41 -3.87 -26.63 29.62
C GLU A 41 -4.20 -26.10 28.20
N TRP A 42 -4.34 -24.78 28.04
CA TRP A 42 -4.74 -24.15 26.77
C TRP A 42 -3.93 -24.62 25.56
N TYR A 43 -2.62 -24.83 25.72
CA TYR A 43 -1.75 -25.21 24.61
C TYR A 43 -2.11 -26.60 24.06
N ASP A 44 -2.26 -27.59 24.94
CA ASP A 44 -2.63 -28.95 24.57
C ASP A 44 -4.05 -29.01 24.00
N MET A 45 -4.96 -28.17 24.51
CA MET A 45 -6.29 -27.99 23.94
C MET A 45 -6.22 -27.44 22.50
N LEU A 46 -5.52 -26.33 22.26
CA LEU A 46 -5.38 -25.76 20.92
C LEU A 46 -4.70 -26.75 19.95
N TYR A 47 -3.67 -27.45 20.42
CA TYR A 47 -2.96 -28.44 19.62
C TYR A 47 -3.83 -29.66 19.30
N GLY A 48 -4.58 -30.17 20.28
CA GLY A 48 -5.55 -31.25 20.10
C GLY A 48 -6.65 -30.87 19.11
N ASN A 49 -7.20 -29.66 19.24
CA ASN A 49 -8.20 -29.12 18.31
C ASN A 49 -7.66 -28.99 16.89
N TYR A 50 -6.41 -28.55 16.72
CA TYR A 50 -5.75 -28.54 15.41
C TYR A 50 -5.62 -29.94 14.80
N LEU A 51 -5.28 -30.97 15.59
CA LEU A 51 -5.17 -32.35 15.10
C LEU A 51 -6.52 -33.00 14.77
N LEU A 52 -7.60 -32.51 15.39
CA LEU A 52 -8.97 -33.00 15.16
C LEU A 52 -9.68 -32.27 14.02
N GLY A 53 -9.27 -31.02 13.72
CA GLY A 53 -9.79 -30.25 12.61
C GLY A 53 -9.49 -30.91 11.26
N SER A 54 -10.38 -30.71 10.29
CA SER A 54 -10.17 -31.14 8.90
C SER A 54 -9.51 -30.02 8.07
N GLU A 55 -9.25 -30.29 6.79
CA GLU A 55 -8.82 -29.26 5.83
C GLU A 55 -9.96 -28.28 5.50
N ASP A 56 -11.22 -28.64 5.75
CA ASP A 56 -12.39 -27.78 5.60
C ASP A 56 -12.44 -26.76 6.75
N GLU A 57 -12.51 -25.46 6.40
CA GLU A 57 -12.58 -24.40 7.39
C GLU A 57 -13.81 -24.50 8.30
N ASN A 58 -14.91 -25.07 7.80
CA ASN A 58 -16.16 -25.25 8.55
C ASN A 58 -16.01 -26.26 9.70
N ASP A 59 -15.00 -27.14 9.64
CA ASP A 59 -14.67 -28.11 10.68
C ASP A 59 -13.61 -27.59 11.67
N TRP A 60 -13.12 -26.36 11.51
CA TRP A 60 -12.11 -25.81 12.40
C TRP A 60 -12.66 -25.55 13.80
N ILE A 61 -12.00 -26.15 14.79
CA ILE A 61 -12.40 -26.07 16.18
C ILE A 61 -11.68 -24.89 16.85
N TYR A 62 -12.45 -23.84 17.17
CA TYR A 62 -11.97 -22.70 17.97
C TYR A 62 -12.13 -22.99 19.46
N SER A 63 -11.21 -22.46 20.25
CA SER A 63 -11.31 -22.46 21.71
C SER A 63 -11.57 -21.05 22.22
N GLN A 64 -12.43 -20.94 23.22
CA GLN A 64 -12.81 -19.64 23.78
C GLN A 64 -11.65 -19.03 24.59
N ALA A 65 -11.43 -17.73 24.42
CA ALA A 65 -10.49 -16.93 25.21
C ALA A 65 -11.00 -15.48 25.35
N THR A 66 -10.38 -14.71 26.24
CA THR A 66 -10.48 -13.25 26.25
C THR A 66 -9.28 -12.66 25.51
N PHE A 67 -9.52 -11.76 24.55
CA PHE A 67 -8.48 -10.99 23.88
C PHE A 67 -8.46 -9.56 24.43
N THR A 68 -7.30 -9.05 24.82
CA THR A 68 -7.16 -7.68 25.33
C THR A 68 -6.19 -6.89 24.46
N PHE A 69 -6.62 -5.69 24.07
CA PHE A 69 -5.81 -4.71 23.34
C PHE A 69 -6.03 -3.32 23.93
N ASN A 70 -4.95 -2.57 24.20
CA ASN A 70 -5.00 -1.24 24.82
C ASN A 70 -5.88 -1.15 26.09
N GLY A 71 -5.92 -2.24 26.88
CA GLY A 71 -6.71 -2.33 28.11
C GLY A 71 -8.21 -2.54 27.90
N VAL A 72 -8.65 -2.78 26.66
CA VAL A 72 -10.02 -3.15 26.31
C VAL A 72 -10.10 -4.66 26.11
N ASP A 73 -11.05 -5.29 26.81
CA ASP A 73 -11.30 -6.73 26.72
C ASP A 73 -12.38 -7.04 25.69
N TYR A 74 -12.07 -7.97 24.80
CA TYR A 74 -12.97 -8.65 23.87
C TYR A 74 -13.13 -10.07 24.41
N ASP A 75 -14.22 -10.31 25.13
CA ASP A 75 -14.45 -11.60 25.75
C ASP A 75 -15.03 -12.60 24.77
N SER A 76 -14.84 -13.89 25.07
CA SER A 76 -15.40 -15.00 24.30
C SER A 76 -15.02 -14.97 22.81
N VAL A 77 -13.77 -14.60 22.49
CA VAL A 77 -13.23 -14.76 21.13
C VAL A 77 -12.84 -16.20 20.86
N GLY A 78 -12.81 -16.58 19.58
CA GLY A 78 -12.29 -17.88 19.14
C GLY A 78 -10.81 -17.81 18.83
N VAL A 79 -10.01 -18.67 19.47
CA VAL A 79 -8.58 -18.82 19.21
C VAL A 79 -8.28 -20.24 18.74
N ARG A 80 -7.43 -20.37 17.72
CA ARG A 80 -6.90 -21.65 17.25
C ARG A 80 -5.48 -21.53 16.73
N PHE A 81 -4.79 -22.66 16.61
CA PHE A 81 -3.61 -22.74 15.77
C PHE A 81 -3.99 -22.87 14.28
N LYS A 82 -3.11 -22.41 13.37
CA LYS A 82 -3.36 -22.39 11.91
C LYS A 82 -2.14 -22.79 11.07
N GLY A 83 -2.31 -23.00 9.78
CA GLY A 83 -1.19 -23.26 8.85
C GLY A 83 -0.74 -24.72 8.84
N TYR A 84 0.16 -25.06 7.92
CA TYR A 84 0.57 -26.44 7.65
C TYR A 84 2.04 -26.71 8.03
N LYS A 85 3.00 -26.20 7.25
CA LYS A 85 4.43 -26.38 7.56
C LYS A 85 4.86 -25.63 8.82
N SER A 86 4.35 -24.41 9.01
CA SER A 86 4.58 -23.58 10.19
C SER A 86 4.07 -24.21 11.49
N MET A 87 3.05 -25.09 11.40
CA MET A 87 2.59 -25.92 12.51
C MET A 87 3.47 -27.13 12.77
N GLY A 88 3.96 -27.76 11.70
CA GLY A 88 4.74 -29.00 11.77
C GLY A 88 6.13 -28.86 12.39
N TYR A 89 6.69 -27.64 12.46
CA TYR A 89 8.04 -27.45 13.01
C TYR A 89 8.09 -27.68 14.53
N PRO A 90 9.11 -28.37 15.09
CA PRO A 90 9.16 -28.78 16.49
C PRO A 90 9.56 -27.65 17.47
N THR A 91 8.84 -26.52 17.41
CA THR A 91 8.86 -25.45 18.42
C THR A 91 7.49 -25.33 19.10
N GLN A 92 7.45 -24.72 20.29
CA GLN A 92 6.22 -24.30 20.97
C GLN A 92 5.57 -23.07 20.30
N LYS A 93 6.32 -22.29 19.51
CA LYS A 93 5.78 -21.12 18.82
C LYS A 93 4.94 -21.50 17.60
N LYS A 94 3.64 -21.60 17.78
CA LYS A 94 2.67 -21.87 16.71
C LYS A 94 1.99 -20.58 16.25
N PRO A 95 1.62 -20.45 14.96
CA PRO A 95 0.82 -19.33 14.47
C PRO A 95 -0.61 -19.42 15.01
N PHE A 96 -1.20 -18.27 15.32
CA PHE A 96 -2.56 -18.18 15.82
C PHE A 96 -3.49 -17.62 14.75
N LYS A 97 -4.76 -18.03 14.83
CA LYS A 97 -5.89 -17.29 14.26
C LYS A 97 -6.83 -16.90 15.38
N ILE A 98 -7.25 -15.64 15.39
CA ILE A 98 -8.27 -15.11 16.29
C ILE A 98 -9.50 -14.78 15.44
N LYS A 99 -10.68 -15.20 15.88
CA LYS A 99 -11.98 -14.91 15.28
C LYS A 99 -12.86 -14.28 16.36
N PHE A 100 -13.20 -13.01 16.22
CA PHE A 100 -13.89 -12.23 17.25
C PHE A 100 -15.36 -12.59 17.40
N ASP A 101 -16.00 -12.97 16.29
CA ASP A 101 -17.39 -13.37 16.19
C ASP A 101 -17.62 -14.88 16.39
N ALA A 102 -16.61 -15.64 16.87
CA ALA A 102 -16.70 -17.09 16.96
C ALA A 102 -17.76 -17.60 17.95
N PHE A 103 -17.94 -16.89 19.06
CA PHE A 103 -18.92 -17.25 20.11
C PHE A 103 -19.88 -16.11 20.47
N VAL A 104 -19.62 -14.90 19.99
CA VAL A 104 -20.49 -13.72 20.15
C VAL A 104 -20.78 -13.18 18.75
N GLU A 105 -22.02 -13.35 18.29
CA GLU A 105 -22.45 -12.88 16.97
C GLU A 105 -22.17 -11.37 16.80
N ASP A 106 -21.67 -11.00 15.62
CA ASP A 106 -21.32 -9.63 15.22
C ASP A 106 -20.28 -8.91 16.10
N GLN A 107 -19.52 -9.63 16.93
CA GLN A 107 -18.42 -9.03 17.68
C GLN A 107 -17.24 -8.72 16.75
N GLU A 108 -16.87 -7.44 16.67
CA GLU A 108 -15.77 -6.93 15.84
C GLU A 108 -14.65 -6.31 16.70
N PHE A 109 -13.45 -6.27 16.11
CA PHE A 109 -12.26 -5.65 16.65
C PHE A 109 -11.79 -4.56 15.69
N TYR A 110 -12.14 -3.30 15.96
CA TYR A 110 -11.83 -2.17 15.06
C TYR A 110 -12.22 -2.48 13.60
N SER A 111 -13.50 -2.82 13.38
CA SER A 111 -14.06 -3.25 12.07
C SER A 111 -13.54 -4.59 11.51
N LEU A 112 -12.63 -5.28 12.20
CA LEU A 112 -12.13 -6.61 11.80
C LEU A 112 -12.91 -7.73 12.51
N ASP A 113 -13.11 -8.84 11.81
CA ASP A 113 -13.68 -10.09 12.37
C ASP A 113 -12.57 -11.09 12.77
N LYS A 114 -11.38 -11.00 12.15
CA LYS A 114 -10.29 -11.98 12.27
C LYS A 114 -8.91 -11.33 12.28
N LEU A 115 -7.98 -11.97 12.98
CA LEU A 115 -6.54 -11.67 12.92
C LEU A 115 -5.72 -12.92 12.59
N ASN A 116 -4.66 -12.75 11.79
CA ASN A 116 -3.67 -13.77 11.52
C ASN A 116 -2.34 -13.41 12.18
N LEU A 117 -1.90 -14.23 13.13
CA LEU A 117 -0.62 -14.04 13.81
C LEU A 117 0.36 -15.12 13.32
N ASN A 118 1.22 -14.74 12.37
CA ASN A 118 2.21 -15.62 11.75
C ASN A 118 3.45 -15.75 12.64
N ASN A 119 3.94 -16.98 12.82
CA ASN A 119 5.02 -17.29 13.75
C ASN A 119 6.43 -17.10 13.16
N ASN A 120 6.55 -16.49 11.97
CA ASN A 120 7.80 -16.28 11.24
C ASN A 120 8.56 -17.59 10.94
N TYR A 121 7.80 -18.62 10.54
CA TYR A 121 8.38 -19.90 10.18
C TYR A 121 9.32 -19.79 8.97
N CYS A 122 10.55 -20.32 9.12
CA CYS A 122 11.64 -20.24 8.14
C CYS A 122 12.13 -18.81 7.82
N ASP A 123 11.78 -17.83 8.64
CA ASP A 123 12.27 -16.46 8.51
C ASP A 123 13.14 -16.06 9.73
N PRO A 124 14.48 -16.07 9.62
CA PRO A 124 15.37 -15.63 10.70
C PRO A 124 15.29 -14.13 10.99
N SER A 125 14.92 -13.30 10.01
CA SER A 125 14.86 -11.85 10.18
C SER A 125 13.48 -11.39 10.68
N PHE A 126 12.44 -12.20 10.50
CA PHE A 126 11.03 -11.86 10.74
C PHE A 126 10.49 -10.78 9.79
N LEU A 127 11.29 -10.29 8.84
CA LEU A 127 10.95 -9.12 8.03
C LEU A 127 10.40 -9.47 6.65
N ARG A 128 10.58 -10.70 6.15
CA ARG A 128 10.36 -11.02 4.73
C ARG A 128 8.95 -10.74 4.28
N GLU A 129 7.97 -11.19 5.06
CA GLU A 129 6.55 -11.01 4.75
C GLU A 129 6.15 -9.53 4.79
N LYS A 130 6.60 -8.79 5.82
CA LYS A 130 6.35 -7.34 5.96
C LYS A 130 6.94 -6.57 4.76
N LEU A 131 8.20 -6.79 4.44
CA LEU A 131 8.90 -6.10 3.34
C LEU A 131 8.19 -6.29 2.00
N VAL A 132 7.66 -7.49 1.72
CA VAL A 132 6.92 -7.72 0.48
C VAL A 132 5.56 -7.02 0.50
N TYR A 133 4.84 -7.08 1.62
CA TYR A 133 3.55 -6.39 1.74
C TYR A 133 3.69 -4.87 1.64
N ASP A 134 4.78 -4.29 2.16
CA ASP A 134 5.03 -2.84 2.07
C ASP A 134 5.11 -2.38 0.62
N VAL A 135 5.94 -3.05 -0.20
CA VAL A 135 6.02 -2.75 -1.63
C VAL A 135 4.69 -3.04 -2.35
N MET A 136 4.00 -4.14 -2.02
CA MET A 136 2.72 -4.46 -2.68
C MET A 136 1.64 -3.40 -2.39
N ASN A 137 1.58 -2.91 -1.15
CA ASN A 137 0.56 -1.96 -0.71
C ASN A 137 0.68 -0.58 -1.36
N GLU A 138 1.83 -0.23 -1.95
CA GLU A 138 1.97 1.00 -2.74
C GLU A 138 1.24 0.91 -4.09
N TYR A 139 1.11 -0.28 -4.68
CA TYR A 139 0.69 -0.43 -6.08
C TYR A 139 -0.56 -1.27 -6.32
N ILE A 140 -0.86 -2.20 -5.41
CA ILE A 140 -1.99 -3.12 -5.58
C ILE A 140 -2.69 -3.39 -4.25
N PRO A 141 -3.99 -3.72 -4.28
CA PRO A 141 -4.69 -4.18 -3.10
C PRO A 141 -4.04 -5.45 -2.54
N SER A 142 -3.48 -5.34 -1.33
CA SER A 142 -2.79 -6.42 -0.65
C SER A 142 -2.98 -6.29 0.86
N SER A 143 -2.75 -7.37 1.60
CA SER A 143 -2.93 -7.36 3.05
C SER A 143 -1.98 -6.36 3.71
N ARG A 144 -2.49 -5.59 4.67
CA ARG A 144 -1.62 -4.86 5.62
C ARG A 144 -0.88 -5.86 6.51
N ALA A 145 0.34 -5.51 6.90
CA ALA A 145 1.13 -6.31 7.82
C ALA A 145 1.91 -5.41 8.79
N ASN A 146 2.03 -5.84 10.04
CA ASN A 146 2.90 -5.22 11.05
C ASN A 146 3.34 -6.28 12.08
N PHE A 147 3.83 -5.83 13.24
CA PHE A 147 4.35 -6.72 14.28
C PHE A 147 3.54 -6.64 15.56
N ALA A 148 3.33 -7.79 16.20
CA ALA A 148 2.67 -7.88 17.50
C ALA A 148 3.46 -8.75 18.48
N LYS A 149 3.70 -8.22 19.68
CA LYS A 149 4.06 -9.03 20.85
C LYS A 149 2.81 -9.73 21.34
N VAL A 150 2.85 -11.06 21.33
CA VAL A 150 1.74 -11.88 21.83
C VAL A 150 2.05 -12.33 23.25
N TYR A 151 1.11 -12.08 24.16
CA TYR A 151 1.14 -12.55 25.54
C TYR A 151 0.02 -13.58 25.72
N VAL A 152 0.34 -14.75 26.27
CA VAL A 152 -0.67 -15.76 26.61
C VAL A 152 -0.67 -15.97 28.12
N ASN A 153 -1.84 -15.80 28.76
CA ASN A 153 -2.01 -15.86 30.22
C ASN A 153 -0.98 -14.98 30.98
N GLY A 154 -0.73 -13.78 30.45
CA GLY A 154 0.22 -12.81 31.02
C GLY A 154 1.71 -13.10 30.78
N ILE A 155 2.05 -14.17 30.05
CA ILE A 155 3.42 -14.53 29.71
C ILE A 155 3.71 -14.11 28.28
N TYR A 156 4.81 -13.39 28.06
CA TYR A 156 5.28 -13.07 26.70
C TYR A 156 5.59 -14.37 25.94
N TRP A 157 4.80 -14.63 24.90
CA TRP A 157 4.87 -15.85 24.12
C TRP A 157 5.81 -15.72 22.93
N GLY A 158 5.85 -14.54 22.30
CA GLY A 158 6.79 -14.22 21.23
C GLY A 158 6.34 -13.07 20.34
N LEU A 159 7.21 -12.72 19.38
CA LEU A 159 6.92 -11.72 18.36
C LEU A 159 6.29 -12.38 17.14
N TYR A 160 5.16 -11.88 16.68
CA TYR A 160 4.43 -12.40 15.53
C TYR A 160 4.29 -11.32 14.46
N THR A 161 4.23 -11.75 13.21
CA THR A 161 3.78 -10.89 12.11
C THR A 161 2.27 -10.93 12.09
N ASN A 162 1.63 -9.78 12.29
CA ASN A 162 0.19 -9.64 12.21
C ASN A 162 -0.17 -9.29 10.77
N VAL A 163 -0.97 -10.13 10.13
CA VAL A 163 -1.34 -9.99 8.71
C VAL A 163 -2.86 -9.90 8.58
N GLU A 164 -3.32 -8.90 7.83
CA GLU A 164 -4.73 -8.69 7.53
C GLU A 164 -5.35 -9.89 6.82
N GLN A 165 -6.53 -10.28 7.26
CA GLN A 165 -7.28 -11.34 6.60
C GLN A 165 -7.87 -10.83 5.28
N VAL A 166 -7.63 -11.55 4.18
CA VAL A 166 -8.41 -11.35 2.95
C VAL A 166 -9.80 -11.98 3.14
N ASN A 167 -10.82 -11.14 3.19
CA ASN A 167 -12.25 -11.46 3.33
C ASN A 167 -13.09 -10.25 2.86
N MET A 168 -14.40 -10.22 3.18
CA MET A 168 -15.23 -9.08 2.80
C MET A 168 -14.84 -7.76 3.46
N LYS A 169 -14.26 -7.76 4.67
CA LYS A 169 -13.75 -6.51 5.28
C LYS A 169 -12.60 -5.91 4.46
N PHE A 170 -11.70 -6.77 3.95
CA PHE A 170 -10.66 -6.38 3.01
C PHE A 170 -11.25 -5.83 1.70
N VAL A 171 -12.25 -6.52 1.13
CA VAL A 171 -12.93 -6.09 -0.10
C VAL A 171 -13.59 -4.73 0.09
N ASP A 172 -14.33 -4.54 1.18
CA ASP A 172 -15.02 -3.30 1.50
C ASP A 172 -14.03 -2.13 1.63
N ARG A 173 -12.87 -2.36 2.27
CA ARG A 173 -11.82 -1.34 2.45
C ARG A 173 -11.20 -0.89 1.13
N HIS A 174 -10.98 -1.81 0.18
CA HIS A 174 -10.33 -1.49 -1.09
C HIS A 174 -11.29 -1.08 -2.21
N TYR A 175 -12.53 -1.58 -2.20
CA TYR A 175 -13.47 -1.44 -3.32
C TYR A 175 -14.83 -0.85 -2.91
N GLY A 176 -15.08 -0.65 -1.62
CA GLY A 176 -16.30 -0.05 -1.07
C GLY A 176 -17.38 -1.06 -0.68
N GLY A 177 -18.23 -0.70 0.30
CA GLY A 177 -19.23 -1.58 0.93
C GLY A 177 -20.48 -1.93 0.10
N GLY A 178 -20.39 -1.88 -1.23
CA GLY A 178 -21.46 -2.30 -2.16
C GLY A 178 -21.13 -3.58 -2.95
N GLU A 179 -19.95 -4.13 -2.71
CA GLU A 179 -19.39 -5.29 -3.39
C GLU A 179 -19.87 -6.59 -2.73
N ASP A 180 -20.28 -7.58 -3.54
CA ASP A 180 -20.78 -8.90 -3.06
C ASP A 180 -20.32 -10.04 -3.99
N GLY A 181 -19.15 -9.86 -4.58
CA GLY A 181 -18.56 -10.76 -5.56
C GLY A 181 -18.07 -12.07 -4.96
N ASN A 182 -17.75 -13.03 -5.83
CA ASN A 182 -17.10 -14.26 -5.39
C ASN A 182 -15.60 -14.02 -5.14
N LEU A 183 -15.14 -14.45 -3.99
CA LEU A 183 -13.74 -14.51 -3.59
C LEU A 183 -13.30 -15.97 -3.62
N PHE A 184 -12.34 -16.31 -4.47
CA PHE A 184 -11.73 -17.64 -4.54
C PHE A 184 -10.31 -17.57 -4.03
N LYS A 185 -9.91 -18.51 -3.18
CA LYS A 185 -8.52 -18.74 -2.79
C LYS A 185 -7.94 -19.84 -3.66
N GLY A 186 -6.80 -19.59 -4.32
CA GLY A 186 -6.05 -20.62 -5.02
C GLY A 186 -5.14 -21.38 -4.05
N ASP A 187 -5.65 -22.44 -3.43
CA ASP A 187 -4.94 -23.29 -2.46
C ASP A 187 -5.67 -24.67 -2.42
N PRO A 188 -4.97 -25.83 -2.32
CA PRO A 188 -3.51 -26.01 -2.28
C PRO A 188 -2.78 -25.80 -3.61
N HIS A 189 -3.49 -25.80 -4.74
CA HIS A 189 -2.90 -25.81 -6.08
C HIS A 189 -3.77 -25.13 -7.16
N GLY A 190 -4.27 -23.92 -6.92
CA GLY A 190 -5.00 -23.16 -7.93
C GLY A 190 -4.11 -22.75 -9.11
N ASP A 191 -4.08 -23.53 -10.19
CA ASP A 191 -3.15 -23.36 -11.32
C ASP A 191 -3.73 -22.67 -12.56
N LEU A 192 -5.05 -22.44 -12.58
CA LEU A 192 -5.84 -21.88 -13.67
C LEU A 192 -5.79 -22.75 -14.94
N VAL A 193 -5.63 -24.07 -14.79
CA VAL A 193 -5.73 -25.03 -15.90
C VAL A 193 -7.19 -25.39 -16.18
N TRP A 194 -7.53 -25.54 -17.46
CA TRP A 194 -8.86 -26.02 -17.87
C TRP A 194 -9.00 -27.54 -17.68
N TYR A 195 -9.76 -27.95 -16.67
CA TYR A 195 -10.10 -29.36 -16.40
C TYR A 195 -11.43 -29.78 -17.03
N GLY A 196 -12.26 -28.82 -17.43
CA GLY A 196 -13.55 -29.05 -18.07
C GLY A 196 -14.60 -28.08 -17.54
N PRO A 197 -15.84 -28.14 -18.05
CA PRO A 197 -16.89 -27.21 -17.65
C PRO A 197 -17.56 -27.58 -16.30
N ASN A 198 -17.12 -28.64 -15.62
CA ASN A 198 -17.74 -29.12 -14.38
C ASN A 198 -17.02 -28.54 -13.17
N GLN A 199 -17.69 -27.68 -12.40
CA GLN A 199 -17.09 -27.00 -11.24
C GLN A 199 -16.51 -27.96 -10.18
N ALA A 200 -17.06 -29.17 -10.04
CA ALA A 200 -16.56 -30.15 -9.08
C ALA A 200 -15.12 -30.62 -9.38
N ASP A 201 -14.63 -30.44 -10.62
CA ASP A 201 -13.26 -30.77 -10.99
C ASP A 201 -12.23 -29.77 -10.40
N TYR A 202 -12.71 -28.67 -9.79
CA TYR A 202 -11.90 -27.56 -9.27
C TYR A 202 -11.90 -27.45 -7.74
N TYR A 203 -12.77 -28.19 -7.04
CA TYR A 203 -12.94 -28.09 -5.58
C TYR A 203 -11.68 -28.47 -4.78
N ASP A 204 -10.83 -29.34 -5.33
CA ASP A 204 -9.56 -29.73 -4.67
C ASP A 204 -8.40 -28.75 -4.98
N LEU A 205 -8.66 -27.70 -5.76
CA LEU A 205 -7.64 -26.73 -6.22
C LEU A 205 -7.91 -25.31 -5.72
N TYR A 206 -9.17 -25.01 -5.41
CA TYR A 206 -9.65 -23.69 -5.03
C TYR A 206 -10.67 -23.79 -3.91
N GLU A 207 -10.73 -22.74 -3.10
CA GLU A 207 -11.72 -22.59 -2.05
C GLU A 207 -12.53 -21.31 -2.31
N ILE A 208 -13.85 -21.42 -2.36
CA ILE A 208 -14.72 -20.23 -2.38
C ILE A 208 -14.85 -19.68 -0.94
N LYS A 209 -14.74 -18.35 -0.78
CA LYS A 209 -14.63 -17.65 0.51
C LYS A 209 -15.76 -16.66 0.79
N THR A 210 -16.60 -16.44 -0.20
CA THR A 210 -17.81 -15.63 -0.13
C THR A 210 -18.89 -16.35 -0.92
N ASN A 211 -20.17 -16.08 -0.64
CA ASN A 211 -21.28 -16.73 -1.37
C ASN A 211 -21.22 -18.28 -1.33
N GLU A 212 -20.65 -18.87 -0.28
CA GLU A 212 -20.40 -20.31 -0.17
C GLU A 212 -21.67 -21.15 -0.32
N GLU A 213 -22.81 -20.67 0.20
CA GLU A 213 -24.10 -21.35 0.07
C GLU A 213 -24.65 -21.33 -1.36
N LEU A 214 -24.40 -20.25 -2.11
CA LEU A 214 -24.77 -20.16 -3.52
C LEU A 214 -23.90 -21.10 -4.36
N ASN A 215 -22.64 -21.28 -3.95
CA ASN A 215 -21.68 -22.19 -4.55
C ASN A 215 -21.61 -22.04 -6.09
N ASN A 216 -21.56 -20.79 -6.54
CA ASN A 216 -21.53 -20.43 -7.95
C ASN A 216 -20.08 -20.22 -8.41
N TRP A 217 -19.61 -21.07 -9.32
CA TRP A 217 -18.24 -21.07 -9.86
C TRP A 217 -18.17 -20.55 -11.29
N SER A 218 -19.28 -20.04 -11.84
CA SER A 218 -19.40 -19.72 -13.26
C SER A 218 -18.39 -18.68 -13.74
N ASP A 219 -18.08 -17.72 -12.89
CA ASP A 219 -17.11 -16.65 -13.10
C ASP A 219 -15.68 -17.19 -13.15
N LEU A 220 -15.25 -17.98 -12.16
CA LEU A 220 -13.92 -18.59 -12.17
C LEU A 220 -13.75 -19.53 -13.36
N LEU A 221 -14.75 -20.36 -13.67
CA LEU A 221 -14.72 -21.21 -14.85
C LEU A 221 -14.63 -20.42 -16.15
N ASN A 222 -15.32 -19.28 -16.25
CA ASN A 222 -15.24 -18.40 -17.41
C ASN A 222 -13.83 -17.80 -17.56
N LEU A 223 -13.22 -17.33 -16.45
CA LEU A 223 -11.83 -16.86 -16.48
C LEU A 223 -10.87 -17.97 -16.96
N ILE A 224 -10.99 -19.18 -16.41
CA ILE A 224 -10.15 -20.31 -16.79
C ILE A 224 -10.38 -20.69 -18.26
N ASP A 225 -11.61 -20.62 -18.76
CA ASP A 225 -11.93 -20.85 -20.17
C ASP A 225 -11.25 -19.80 -21.07
N ILE A 226 -11.34 -18.51 -20.73
CA ILE A 226 -10.65 -17.43 -21.45
C ILE A 226 -9.13 -17.69 -21.48
N VAL A 227 -8.56 -18.01 -20.32
CA VAL A 227 -7.12 -18.27 -20.18
C VAL A 227 -6.66 -19.47 -21.01
N ASN A 228 -7.45 -20.53 -21.12
CA ASN A 228 -6.97 -21.75 -21.76
C ASN A 228 -7.41 -21.86 -23.22
N ASN A 229 -8.64 -21.47 -23.54
CA ASN A 229 -9.32 -21.81 -24.79
C ASN A 229 -9.51 -20.62 -25.74
N THR A 230 -9.32 -19.37 -25.30
CA THR A 230 -9.37 -18.22 -26.22
C THR A 230 -8.20 -18.27 -27.23
N PRO A 231 -8.47 -18.07 -28.54
CA PRO A 231 -7.43 -17.94 -29.56
C PRO A 231 -6.44 -16.81 -29.25
N ALA A 232 -5.16 -17.00 -29.59
CA ALA A 232 -4.10 -16.04 -29.25
C ALA A 232 -4.35 -14.60 -29.77
N ASN A 233 -5.05 -14.44 -30.90
CA ASN A 233 -5.39 -13.15 -31.49
C ASN A 233 -6.58 -12.44 -30.83
N GLU A 234 -7.31 -13.11 -29.94
CA GLU A 234 -8.48 -12.60 -29.22
C GLU A 234 -8.23 -12.50 -27.71
N PHE A 235 -7.22 -13.21 -27.21
CA PHE A 235 -6.92 -13.35 -25.78
C PHE A 235 -6.78 -12.02 -25.02
N ALA A 236 -6.05 -11.04 -25.58
CA ALA A 236 -5.81 -9.76 -24.90
C ALA A 236 -7.11 -8.96 -24.70
N GLU A 237 -7.95 -8.88 -25.73
CA GLU A 237 -9.23 -8.15 -25.66
C GLU A 237 -10.22 -8.85 -24.73
N ASP A 238 -10.36 -10.18 -24.85
CA ASP A 238 -11.23 -10.98 -23.98
C ASP A 238 -10.80 -10.87 -22.51
N LEU A 239 -9.49 -10.94 -22.25
CA LEU A 239 -8.96 -10.83 -20.90
C LEU A 239 -9.17 -9.42 -20.33
N LYS A 240 -8.89 -8.37 -21.10
CA LYS A 240 -9.10 -6.96 -20.68
C LYS A 240 -10.55 -6.67 -20.29
N GLY A 241 -11.51 -7.35 -20.93
CA GLY A 241 -12.93 -7.26 -20.60
C GLY A 241 -13.32 -7.93 -19.28
N PHE A 242 -12.50 -8.84 -18.74
CA PHE A 242 -12.87 -9.71 -17.61
C PHE A 242 -11.85 -9.77 -16.47
N PHE A 243 -10.68 -9.13 -16.61
CA PHE A 243 -9.61 -9.20 -15.62
C PHE A 243 -8.84 -7.87 -15.53
N HIS A 244 -8.55 -7.44 -14.31
CA HIS A 244 -7.67 -6.30 -14.00
C HIS A 244 -6.20 -6.73 -14.09
N ILE A 245 -5.64 -6.66 -15.30
CA ILE A 245 -4.33 -7.25 -15.61
C ILE A 245 -3.16 -6.55 -14.90
N HIS A 246 -3.24 -5.23 -14.68
CA HIS A 246 -2.16 -4.47 -14.03
C HIS A 246 -1.85 -5.01 -12.63
N ASN A 247 -2.88 -5.27 -11.82
CA ASN A 247 -2.74 -5.83 -10.47
C ASN A 247 -1.95 -7.14 -10.48
N TYR A 248 -2.23 -8.01 -11.45
CA TYR A 248 -1.51 -9.26 -11.61
C TYR A 248 -0.08 -9.06 -12.10
N LEU A 249 0.18 -8.12 -13.00
CA LEU A 249 1.53 -7.87 -13.50
C LEU A 249 2.45 -7.29 -12.39
N PHE A 250 1.96 -6.35 -11.58
CA PHE A 250 2.66 -5.88 -10.37
C PHE A 250 2.94 -7.03 -9.41
N TYR A 251 1.92 -7.84 -9.11
CA TYR A 251 2.08 -9.05 -8.29
C TYR A 251 3.20 -9.96 -8.83
N GLN A 252 3.25 -10.19 -10.14
CA GLN A 252 4.26 -11.07 -10.73
C GLN A 252 5.66 -10.47 -10.69
N VAL A 253 5.82 -9.17 -10.98
CA VAL A 253 7.13 -8.51 -10.88
C VAL A 253 7.69 -8.63 -9.47
N ILE A 254 6.89 -8.29 -8.46
CA ILE A 254 7.34 -8.29 -7.06
C ILE A 254 7.65 -9.72 -6.59
N ASN A 255 6.82 -10.71 -6.94
CA ASN A 255 7.10 -12.12 -6.61
C ASN A 255 8.34 -12.66 -7.34
N ASN A 256 8.60 -12.23 -8.58
CA ASN A 256 9.81 -12.60 -9.31
C ASN A 256 11.06 -11.94 -8.72
N TYR A 257 11.00 -10.66 -8.36
CA TYR A 257 12.11 -9.94 -7.76
C TYR A 257 12.55 -10.59 -6.45
N TYR A 258 11.59 -10.84 -5.55
CA TYR A 258 11.84 -11.52 -4.28
C TYR A 258 11.98 -13.04 -4.42
N VAL A 259 11.85 -13.59 -5.62
CA VAL A 259 11.92 -15.04 -5.89
C VAL A 259 11.02 -15.84 -4.94
N ASN A 260 9.77 -15.38 -4.79
CA ASN A 260 8.76 -16.09 -4.01
C ASN A 260 8.16 -17.23 -4.85
N LEU A 261 8.81 -18.39 -4.83
CA LEU A 261 8.38 -19.57 -5.59
C LEU A 261 7.15 -20.27 -4.98
N ASP A 262 6.69 -19.87 -3.80
CA ASP A 262 5.44 -20.39 -3.22
C ASP A 262 4.21 -19.58 -3.65
N SER A 263 4.34 -18.84 -4.75
CA SER A 263 3.28 -18.04 -5.37
C SER A 263 2.70 -18.72 -6.62
N TYR A 264 1.85 -18.02 -7.38
CA TYR A 264 1.23 -18.57 -8.59
C TYR A 264 2.26 -19.14 -9.59
N PHE A 265 3.28 -18.37 -9.97
CA PHE A 265 4.21 -18.77 -11.05
C PHE A 265 5.11 -19.95 -10.68
N GLY A 266 5.31 -20.20 -9.39
CA GLY A 266 5.97 -21.39 -8.86
C GLY A 266 4.95 -22.49 -8.51
N ASN A 267 4.59 -22.61 -7.24
CA ASN A 267 3.75 -23.70 -6.71
C ASN A 267 2.22 -23.57 -6.93
N SER A 268 1.76 -22.59 -7.72
CA SER A 268 0.34 -22.34 -8.03
C SER A 268 -0.54 -22.21 -6.78
N ARG A 269 -0.15 -21.34 -5.86
CA ARG A 269 -0.87 -21.14 -4.60
C ARG A 269 -0.64 -19.75 -4.03
N ASN A 270 -1.22 -19.50 -2.85
CA ASN A 270 -0.99 -18.29 -2.06
C ASN A 270 -1.44 -17.02 -2.79
N TYR A 271 -2.68 -17.05 -3.27
CA TYR A 271 -3.37 -15.89 -3.82
C TYR A 271 -4.88 -16.05 -3.70
N TYR A 272 -5.59 -14.94 -3.84
CA TYR A 272 -7.02 -14.92 -4.08
C TYR A 272 -7.34 -14.29 -5.43
N LEU A 273 -8.51 -14.62 -5.96
CA LEU A 273 -9.17 -13.99 -7.08
C LEU A 273 -10.52 -13.49 -6.61
N TYR A 274 -10.75 -12.18 -6.75
CA TYR A 274 -12.03 -11.58 -6.40
C TYR A 274 -12.73 -11.07 -7.67
N HIS A 275 -13.94 -11.55 -7.94
CA HIS A 275 -14.75 -11.06 -9.07
C HIS A 275 -15.56 -9.85 -8.65
N ARG A 276 -15.12 -8.67 -9.07
CA ARG A 276 -15.74 -7.40 -8.68
C ARG A 276 -17.11 -7.22 -9.33
N THR A 277 -18.11 -6.82 -8.55
CA THR A 277 -19.49 -6.64 -9.04
C THR A 277 -19.70 -5.33 -9.78
N ASP A 278 -18.97 -4.27 -9.40
CA ASP A 278 -19.03 -2.95 -10.01
C ASP A 278 -18.42 -2.90 -11.44
N THR A 279 -17.34 -3.63 -11.65
CA THR A 279 -16.54 -3.64 -12.89
C THR A 279 -16.73 -4.92 -13.69
N ASN A 280 -17.33 -5.97 -13.11
CA ASN A 280 -17.46 -7.31 -13.69
C ASN A 280 -16.11 -7.94 -14.08
N LYS A 281 -15.04 -7.57 -13.38
CA LYS A 281 -13.67 -8.05 -13.64
C LYS A 281 -13.09 -8.75 -12.42
N PHE A 282 -12.29 -9.77 -12.66
CA PHE A 282 -11.45 -10.35 -11.62
C PHE A 282 -10.28 -9.42 -11.27
N THR A 283 -9.94 -9.37 -9.99
CA THR A 283 -8.69 -8.82 -9.48
C THR A 283 -7.90 -9.89 -8.73
N HIS A 284 -6.59 -9.82 -8.85
CA HIS A 284 -5.68 -10.73 -8.16
C HIS A 284 -5.25 -10.11 -6.82
N ILE A 285 -5.41 -10.86 -5.73
CA ILE A 285 -5.06 -10.40 -4.38
C ILE A 285 -3.94 -11.31 -3.84
N PRO A 286 -2.77 -10.75 -3.50
CA PRO A 286 -1.63 -11.54 -3.01
C PRO A 286 -1.85 -12.12 -1.60
N TRP A 287 -1.17 -13.22 -1.29
CA TRP A 287 -1.23 -13.86 0.03
C TRP A 287 0.07 -14.60 0.38
N ASP A 288 0.38 -14.71 1.67
CA ASP A 288 1.42 -15.59 2.26
C ASP A 288 2.83 -15.46 1.64
N PHE A 289 3.61 -14.53 2.17
CA PHE A 289 4.96 -14.20 1.68
C PHE A 289 6.09 -14.69 2.57
N ASN A 290 5.80 -15.61 3.50
CA ASN A 290 6.81 -16.15 4.42
C ASN A 290 7.97 -16.86 3.69
N TYR A 291 7.77 -17.27 2.43
CA TYR A 291 8.77 -17.93 1.57
C TYR A 291 9.38 -17.05 0.48
N ALA A 292 9.16 -15.73 0.53
CA ALA A 292 9.90 -14.76 -0.26
C ALA A 292 11.41 -14.78 0.06
N PHE A 293 12.20 -14.03 -0.72
CA PHE A 293 13.67 -14.01 -0.68
C PHE A 293 14.30 -15.39 -0.92
N GLY A 294 13.71 -16.15 -1.85
CA GLY A 294 14.25 -17.45 -2.28
C GLY A 294 14.26 -18.54 -1.20
N VAL A 295 13.46 -18.41 -0.14
CA VAL A 295 13.43 -19.38 0.97
C VAL A 295 12.84 -20.72 0.50
N LEU A 296 11.78 -20.70 -0.32
CA LEU A 296 11.36 -21.91 -1.01
C LEU A 296 12.29 -22.21 -2.17
N LYS A 297 12.93 -23.38 -2.13
CA LYS A 297 13.73 -23.91 -3.24
C LYS A 297 12.99 -25.05 -3.92
N LEU A 298 12.73 -24.91 -5.22
CA LEU A 298 12.29 -26.02 -6.05
C LEU A 298 13.54 -26.83 -6.41
N ASN A 299 13.47 -28.17 -6.37
CA ASN A 299 14.63 -29.08 -6.53
C ASN A 299 15.35 -29.00 -7.90
N ILE A 300 15.00 -28.03 -8.74
CA ILE A 300 15.58 -27.75 -10.05
C ILE A 300 16.47 -26.50 -10.06
N LEU A 301 16.47 -25.70 -8.97
CA LEU A 301 17.24 -24.46 -8.85
C LEU A 301 18.26 -24.62 -7.73
N ASP A 302 19.52 -24.33 -8.02
CA ASP A 302 20.55 -24.18 -7.01
C ASP A 302 20.54 -22.75 -6.40
N PRO A 303 21.35 -22.46 -5.36
CA PRO A 303 21.38 -21.12 -4.79
C PRO A 303 21.74 -19.98 -5.77
N ASP A 304 22.59 -20.25 -6.75
CA ASP A 304 23.00 -19.26 -7.75
C ASP A 304 21.85 -18.98 -8.74
N ASP A 305 21.12 -20.03 -9.15
CA ASP A 305 19.91 -19.89 -9.97
C ASP A 305 18.83 -19.04 -9.29
N ILE A 306 18.75 -19.07 -7.95
CA ILE A 306 17.79 -18.27 -7.18
C ILE A 306 18.17 -16.79 -7.19
N LEU A 307 19.44 -16.46 -6.92
CA LEU A 307 19.92 -15.08 -6.96
C LEU A 307 19.85 -14.51 -8.38
N HIS A 308 19.98 -15.36 -9.39
CA HIS A 308 19.98 -14.97 -10.81
C HIS A 308 18.74 -15.47 -11.56
N LEU A 309 17.57 -15.50 -10.89
CA LEU A 309 16.33 -15.93 -11.53
C LEU A 309 15.89 -14.94 -12.62
N ASP A 310 15.79 -15.41 -13.86
CA ASP A 310 15.38 -14.61 -15.03
C ASP A 310 14.00 -13.97 -14.81
N MET A 311 13.84 -12.71 -15.23
CA MET A 311 12.58 -11.99 -15.09
C MET A 311 11.40 -12.64 -15.83
N PHE A 312 11.67 -13.48 -16.83
CA PHE A 312 10.68 -14.28 -17.57
C PHE A 312 10.77 -15.77 -17.24
N TRP A 313 11.44 -16.14 -16.15
CA TRP A 313 11.59 -17.54 -15.76
C TRP A 313 10.23 -18.23 -15.63
N GLU A 314 10.16 -19.47 -16.13
CA GLU A 314 8.95 -20.29 -16.16
C GLU A 314 9.26 -21.68 -15.62
N TYR A 315 8.60 -22.07 -14.52
CA TYR A 315 8.81 -23.38 -13.89
C TYR A 315 8.42 -24.54 -14.83
N SER A 316 7.32 -24.36 -15.56
CA SER A 316 6.83 -25.24 -16.63
C SER A 316 5.59 -24.62 -17.31
N TYR A 317 5.15 -25.18 -18.45
CA TYR A 317 3.90 -24.81 -19.14
C TYR A 317 2.60 -25.18 -18.36
N SER A 318 2.67 -25.39 -17.05
CA SER A 318 1.53 -25.70 -16.18
C SER A 318 0.95 -24.45 -15.49
N ARG A 319 1.36 -23.25 -15.93
CA ARG A 319 0.86 -21.94 -15.45
C ARG A 319 0.26 -21.16 -16.62
N PRO A 320 -0.85 -21.61 -17.21
CA PRO A 320 -1.35 -21.08 -18.48
C PRO A 320 -1.57 -19.57 -18.45
N PHE A 321 -1.95 -18.99 -17.30
CA PHE A 321 -2.10 -17.55 -17.18
C PHE A 321 -0.76 -16.82 -17.32
N TYR A 322 0.25 -17.21 -16.55
CA TYR A 322 1.61 -16.67 -16.64
C TYR A 322 2.25 -16.91 -18.02
N THR A 323 2.06 -18.10 -18.58
CA THR A 323 2.54 -18.48 -19.91
C THR A 323 1.99 -17.55 -20.99
N LYS A 324 0.70 -17.23 -20.96
CA LYS A 324 0.02 -16.41 -21.98
C LYS A 324 0.09 -14.91 -21.75
N THR A 325 0.39 -14.45 -20.53
CA THR A 325 0.55 -13.01 -20.26
C THR A 325 2.01 -12.56 -20.29
N ILE A 326 2.95 -13.32 -19.71
CA ILE A 326 4.32 -12.85 -19.44
C ILE A 326 5.39 -13.69 -20.15
N ALA A 327 5.31 -15.02 -20.04
CA ALA A 327 6.43 -15.89 -20.38
C ALA A 327 6.50 -16.25 -21.88
N THR A 328 6.54 -17.55 -22.17
CA THR A 328 6.86 -18.08 -23.50
C THR A 328 5.80 -17.81 -24.56
N GLN A 329 4.53 -17.63 -24.18
CA GLN A 329 3.41 -17.28 -25.07
C GLN A 329 2.81 -15.91 -24.73
N GLY A 330 3.53 -15.09 -23.96
CA GLY A 330 3.05 -13.79 -23.50
C GLY A 330 2.67 -12.87 -24.65
N VAL A 331 1.52 -12.20 -24.54
CA VAL A 331 1.12 -11.12 -25.44
C VAL A 331 2.14 -9.99 -25.35
N ASP A 332 2.59 -9.48 -26.50
CA ASP A 332 3.66 -8.45 -26.56
C ASP A 332 3.32 -7.22 -25.70
N GLU A 333 2.07 -6.74 -25.74
CA GLU A 333 1.55 -5.65 -24.90
C GLU A 333 1.80 -5.90 -23.40
N TYR A 334 1.36 -7.04 -22.87
CA TYR A 334 1.54 -7.37 -21.46
C TYR A 334 2.99 -7.61 -21.07
N LYS A 335 3.81 -8.12 -21.98
CA LYS A 335 5.26 -8.26 -21.75
C LYS A 335 5.97 -6.92 -21.71
N ASP A 336 5.53 -5.96 -22.52
CA ASP A 336 6.04 -4.60 -22.50
C ASP A 336 5.64 -3.89 -21.21
N ILE A 337 4.38 -4.01 -20.79
CA ILE A 337 3.91 -3.51 -19.48
C ILE A 337 4.66 -4.18 -18.32
N TYR A 338 4.88 -5.49 -18.36
CA TYR A 338 5.64 -6.22 -17.33
C TYR A 338 7.07 -5.70 -17.19
N LYS A 339 7.79 -5.47 -18.31
CA LYS A 339 9.13 -4.86 -18.27
C LYS A 339 9.10 -3.42 -17.77
N MET A 340 8.07 -2.66 -18.12
CA MET A 340 7.90 -1.28 -17.64
C MET A 340 7.70 -1.23 -16.13
N ILE A 341 6.83 -2.08 -15.57
CA ILE A 341 6.65 -2.22 -14.13
C ILE A 341 7.99 -2.60 -13.48
N TYR A 342 8.69 -3.61 -14.03
CA TYR A 342 9.98 -4.04 -13.49
C TYR A 342 11.01 -2.92 -13.49
N LYS A 343 11.12 -2.17 -14.59
CA LYS A 343 12.03 -1.04 -14.72
C LYS A 343 11.70 0.06 -13.74
N TYR A 344 10.44 0.43 -13.65
CA TYR A 344 9.96 1.45 -12.73
C TYR A 344 10.24 1.06 -11.28
N LEU A 345 9.84 -0.14 -10.85
CA LEU A 345 10.07 -0.59 -9.48
C LEU A 345 11.57 -0.73 -9.17
N ALA A 346 12.38 -1.30 -10.07
CA ALA A 346 13.82 -1.41 -9.85
C ALA A 346 14.51 -0.05 -9.69
N GLU A 347 14.02 1.02 -10.35
CA GLU A 347 14.59 2.36 -10.20
C GLU A 347 14.13 3.10 -8.93
N ASN A 348 12.98 2.75 -8.37
CA ASN A 348 12.33 3.55 -7.32
C ASN A 348 12.15 2.84 -5.97
N GLU A 349 12.05 1.50 -5.93
CA GLU A 349 11.72 0.79 -4.69
C GLU A 349 12.40 -0.56 -4.53
N LEU A 350 12.53 -1.33 -5.61
CA LEU A 350 13.14 -2.65 -5.64
C LEU A 350 14.64 -2.58 -5.94
N ASN A 351 15.37 -1.84 -5.11
CA ASN A 351 16.83 -1.77 -5.17
C ASN A 351 17.47 -1.59 -3.79
N GLU A 352 18.80 -1.76 -3.73
CA GLU A 352 19.56 -1.71 -2.49
C GLU A 352 19.40 -0.37 -1.74
N THR A 353 19.27 0.75 -2.48
CA THR A 353 19.22 2.10 -1.91
C THR A 353 17.96 2.34 -1.10
N PHE A 354 16.81 1.78 -1.51
CA PHE A 354 15.54 1.94 -0.81
C PHE A 354 15.29 0.81 0.19
N LEU A 355 15.59 -0.44 -0.17
CA LEU A 355 15.26 -1.58 0.70
C LEU A 355 16.20 -1.71 1.90
N SER A 356 17.50 -1.35 1.77
CA SER A 356 18.44 -1.54 2.89
C SER A 356 18.13 -0.65 4.11
N PRO A 357 17.84 0.66 3.94
CA PRO A 357 17.39 1.49 5.07
C PRO A 357 16.09 0.99 5.70
N HIS A 358 15.12 0.54 4.88
CA HIS A 358 13.86 0.00 5.38
C HIS A 358 14.05 -1.29 6.19
N ILE A 359 14.95 -2.17 5.74
CA ILE A 359 15.37 -3.36 6.51
C ILE A 359 15.94 -2.95 7.88
N ASP A 360 16.82 -1.95 7.91
CA ASP A 360 17.43 -1.48 9.15
C ASP A 360 16.40 -0.87 10.10
N GLU A 361 15.47 -0.06 9.58
CA GLU A 361 14.38 0.54 10.35
C GLU A 361 13.50 -0.53 11.00
N LEU A 362 12.99 -1.49 10.21
CA LEU A 362 12.14 -2.56 10.74
C LEU A 362 12.92 -3.47 11.70
N ALA A 363 14.17 -3.78 11.41
CA ALA A 363 15.02 -4.57 12.30
C ALA A 363 15.22 -3.85 13.64
N ASP A 364 15.53 -2.56 13.62
CA ASP A 364 15.68 -1.72 14.81
C ASP A 364 14.40 -1.68 15.64
N LEU A 365 13.24 -1.55 14.99
CA LEU A 365 11.94 -1.56 15.63
C LEU A 365 11.73 -2.87 16.41
N ILE A 366 11.98 -4.04 15.80
CA ILE A 366 11.62 -5.34 16.38
C ILE A 366 12.69 -6.01 17.24
N ARG A 367 13.95 -5.55 17.17
CA ARG A 367 15.12 -6.26 17.72
C ARG A 367 14.94 -6.69 19.18
N ASP A 368 14.48 -5.78 20.04
CA ASP A 368 14.26 -6.06 21.46
C ASP A 368 13.19 -7.14 21.68
N ALA A 369 12.13 -7.13 20.88
CA ALA A 369 11.06 -8.12 20.95
C ALA A 369 11.51 -9.49 20.43
N VAL A 370 12.31 -9.52 19.36
CA VAL A 370 12.96 -10.74 18.85
C VAL A 370 13.88 -11.32 19.92
N TYR A 371 14.69 -10.49 20.58
CA TYR A 371 15.64 -10.95 21.59
C TYR A 371 14.95 -11.55 22.82
N ALA A 372 13.80 -10.98 23.22
CA ALA A 372 13.00 -11.47 24.32
C ALA A 372 12.23 -12.77 24.00
N ASP A 373 12.02 -13.08 22.72
CA ASP A 373 11.27 -14.25 22.28
C ASP A 373 12.11 -15.53 22.49
N ASN A 374 11.74 -16.35 23.46
CA ASN A 374 12.44 -17.61 23.76
C ASN A 374 11.87 -18.82 22.98
N ASN A 375 10.78 -18.64 22.24
CA ASN A 375 10.11 -19.71 21.49
C ASN A 375 10.42 -19.65 19.98
N LYS A 376 11.10 -18.60 19.51
CA LYS A 376 11.51 -18.44 18.11
C LYS A 376 12.42 -19.58 17.61
N MET A 377 12.41 -19.75 16.30
CA MET A 377 13.12 -20.82 15.60
C MET A 377 14.62 -20.57 15.46
N PHE A 378 15.02 -19.32 15.32
CA PHE A 378 16.40 -18.90 15.07
C PHE A 378 16.95 -18.11 16.26
N THR A 379 18.26 -18.18 16.47
CA THR A 379 18.96 -17.44 17.53
C THR A 379 19.04 -15.95 17.23
N ASN A 380 19.34 -15.14 18.25
CA ASN A 380 19.58 -13.69 18.05
C ASN A 380 20.78 -13.44 17.12
N GLU A 381 21.81 -14.30 17.18
CA GLU A 381 22.97 -14.20 16.29
C GLU A 381 22.59 -14.48 14.84
N GLU A 382 21.72 -15.47 14.59
CA GLU A 382 21.19 -15.76 13.26
C GLU A 382 20.26 -14.65 12.75
N PHE A 383 19.47 -14.01 13.62
CA PHE A 383 18.70 -12.81 13.27
C PHE A 383 19.64 -11.69 12.77
N GLU A 384 20.64 -11.29 13.56
CA GLU A 384 21.58 -10.22 13.16
C GLU A 384 22.37 -10.60 11.92
N THR A 385 22.79 -11.87 11.82
CA THR A 385 23.53 -12.34 10.65
C THR A 385 22.65 -12.29 9.41
N ASN A 386 21.38 -12.70 9.48
CA ASN A 386 20.52 -12.82 8.31
C ASN A 386 19.94 -11.50 7.78
N LEU A 387 20.12 -10.40 8.48
CA LEU A 387 19.90 -9.07 7.91
C LEU A 387 20.90 -8.80 6.77
N GLU A 388 22.15 -9.25 6.95
CA GLU A 388 23.28 -8.93 6.07
C GLU A 388 23.71 -10.10 5.19
N ASN A 389 23.87 -11.28 5.79
CA ASN A 389 24.56 -12.44 5.22
C ASN A 389 23.73 -13.72 5.27
N ASP A 390 24.10 -14.65 4.40
CA ASP A 390 23.49 -15.96 4.33
C ASP A 390 23.75 -16.80 5.59
N ILE A 391 22.75 -17.59 5.99
CA ILE A 391 22.89 -18.60 7.03
C ILE A 391 22.56 -19.99 6.49
N ASN A 392 23.16 -21.01 7.10
CA ASN A 392 22.84 -22.39 6.80
C ASN A 392 21.67 -22.88 7.66
N PHE A 393 20.66 -23.45 7.03
CA PHE A 393 19.54 -24.10 7.70
C PHE A 393 19.38 -25.55 7.21
N GLY A 394 19.91 -26.49 7.99
CA GLY A 394 20.04 -27.88 7.57
C GLY A 394 21.01 -28.01 6.39
N ASN A 395 20.52 -28.57 5.27
CA ASN A 395 21.28 -28.64 4.00
C ASN A 395 20.97 -27.45 3.07
N ASN A 396 20.18 -26.49 3.53
CA ASN A 396 19.75 -25.35 2.73
C ASN A 396 20.48 -24.07 3.18
N VAL A 397 20.47 -23.08 2.29
CA VAL A 397 20.90 -21.71 2.57
C VAL A 397 19.66 -20.84 2.64
N ILE A 398 19.56 -20.03 3.69
CA ILE A 398 18.63 -18.90 3.79
C ILE A 398 19.44 -17.64 3.51
N PHE A 399 19.10 -16.93 2.45
CA PHE A 399 19.87 -15.76 2.03
C PHE A 399 19.75 -14.61 3.03
N GLY A 400 20.83 -13.87 3.23
CA GLY A 400 20.77 -12.59 3.95
C GLY A 400 19.92 -11.59 3.17
N LEU A 401 19.11 -10.77 3.83
CA LEU A 401 18.21 -9.85 3.13
C LEU A 401 18.98 -8.89 2.21
N LYS A 402 20.00 -8.20 2.74
CA LYS A 402 20.79 -7.24 1.96
C LYS A 402 21.66 -7.90 0.90
N HIS A 403 22.30 -9.04 1.20
CA HIS A 403 23.01 -9.83 0.20
C HIS A 403 22.08 -10.27 -0.95
N PHE A 404 20.88 -10.77 -0.65
CA PHE A 404 19.91 -11.17 -1.66
C PHE A 404 19.50 -10.00 -2.56
N ILE A 405 19.15 -8.86 -1.96
CA ILE A 405 18.75 -7.65 -2.70
C ILE A 405 19.89 -7.17 -3.59
N GLN A 406 21.12 -7.10 -3.07
CA GLN A 406 22.29 -6.66 -3.83
C GLN A 406 22.50 -7.50 -5.10
N GLU A 407 22.45 -8.83 -4.99
CA GLU A 407 22.64 -9.73 -6.13
C GLU A 407 21.44 -9.67 -7.10
N ARG A 408 20.20 -9.60 -6.58
CA ARG A 408 19.00 -9.46 -7.42
C ARG A 408 18.99 -8.16 -8.20
N ASP A 409 19.29 -7.05 -7.54
CA ASP A 409 19.32 -5.71 -8.14
C ASP A 409 20.30 -5.68 -9.32
N GLN A 410 21.55 -6.08 -9.09
CA GLN A 410 22.57 -6.16 -10.14
C GLN A 410 22.15 -7.06 -11.32
N PHE A 411 21.54 -8.21 -11.03
CA PHE A 411 21.10 -9.13 -12.07
C PHE A 411 19.96 -8.53 -12.91
N ILE A 412 18.94 -7.97 -12.26
CA ILE A 412 17.78 -7.35 -12.92
C ILE A 412 18.18 -6.13 -13.74
N GLU A 413 19.03 -5.25 -13.21
CA GLU A 413 19.59 -4.12 -13.96
C GLU A 413 20.25 -4.59 -15.26
N SER A 414 20.98 -5.72 -15.22
CA SER A 414 21.63 -6.29 -16.40
C SER A 414 20.62 -6.77 -17.46
N GLN A 415 19.44 -7.24 -17.05
CA GLN A 415 18.36 -7.67 -17.96
C GLN A 415 17.63 -6.47 -18.58
N LEU A 416 17.52 -5.37 -17.83
CA LEU A 416 16.79 -4.16 -18.21
C LEU A 416 17.65 -3.07 -18.84
N GLN A 417 18.98 -3.21 -18.91
CA GLN A 417 19.92 -2.16 -19.35
C GLN A 417 19.61 -1.49 -20.70
N ASN A 418 18.90 -2.18 -21.60
CA ASN A 418 18.51 -1.66 -22.93
C ASN A 418 17.01 -1.36 -23.05
N TYR A 419 16.24 -1.57 -21.98
CA TYR A 419 14.83 -1.28 -21.94
C TYR A 419 14.64 0.18 -21.52
N ILE A 420 13.95 0.94 -22.38
CA ILE A 420 13.63 2.35 -22.16
C ILE A 420 12.11 2.47 -22.18
N ILE A 421 11.55 3.00 -21.09
CA ILE A 421 10.14 3.34 -21.00
C ILE A 421 9.86 4.40 -22.07
N GLN A 422 9.02 4.06 -23.04
CA GLN A 422 8.59 4.97 -24.10
C GLN A 422 7.45 5.86 -23.60
N ASP A 423 7.19 6.96 -24.32
CA ASP A 423 6.02 7.82 -24.10
C ASP A 423 5.86 8.37 -22.66
N TYR A 424 6.96 8.50 -21.93
CA TYR A 424 6.99 9.18 -20.64
C TYR A 424 6.84 10.69 -20.85
N GLN A 425 5.68 11.22 -20.47
CA GLN A 425 5.38 12.64 -20.59
C GLN A 425 6.09 13.41 -19.46
N THR A 426 6.93 14.39 -19.81
CA THR A 426 7.63 15.24 -18.84
C THR A 426 7.03 16.64 -18.80
N GLY A 427 7.23 17.36 -17.70
CA GLY A 427 6.79 18.75 -17.56
C GLY A 427 5.26 18.90 -17.46
N ILE A 428 4.58 17.85 -17.01
CA ILE A 428 3.17 17.86 -16.63
C ILE A 428 3.12 17.64 -15.13
N TYR A 429 2.43 18.51 -14.42
CA TYR A 429 2.36 18.51 -12.96
C TYR A 429 0.92 18.60 -12.50
N ILE A 430 0.60 17.89 -11.43
CA ILE A 430 -0.54 18.26 -10.60
C ILE A 430 -0.10 19.51 -9.85
N ASN A 431 -0.69 20.65 -10.22
CA ASN A 431 -0.23 21.96 -9.78
C ASN A 431 -0.93 22.41 -8.49
N GLU A 432 -2.23 22.15 -8.39
CA GLU A 432 -3.06 22.55 -7.28
C GLU A 432 -4.29 21.63 -7.16
N VAL A 433 -4.72 21.34 -5.94
CA VAL A 433 -5.93 20.56 -5.65
C VAL A 433 -6.77 21.26 -4.60
N MET A 434 -8.09 21.23 -4.75
CA MET A 434 -9.06 21.72 -3.77
C MET A 434 -10.11 20.64 -3.51
N ALA A 435 -10.04 20.01 -2.35
CA ALA A 435 -10.90 18.90 -1.94
C ALA A 435 -12.22 19.33 -1.26
N MET A 436 -12.44 20.64 -1.11
CA MET A 436 -13.72 21.17 -0.65
C MET A 436 -13.94 22.59 -1.16
N ASN A 437 -14.50 22.69 -2.36
CA ASN A 437 -14.83 23.98 -2.98
C ASN A 437 -16.22 24.45 -2.54
N THR A 438 -16.34 25.65 -1.98
CA THR A 438 -17.65 26.20 -1.59
C THR A 438 -17.92 27.61 -2.12
N SER A 439 -16.86 28.31 -2.53
CA SER A 439 -16.96 29.69 -3.04
C SER A 439 -15.91 30.09 -4.07
N THR A 440 -14.87 29.28 -4.30
CA THR A 440 -13.69 29.66 -5.11
C THR A 440 -13.98 29.80 -6.60
N ILE A 441 -14.40 28.72 -7.26
CA ILE A 441 -14.78 28.70 -8.68
C ILE A 441 -15.97 27.78 -8.90
N THR A 442 -16.77 28.02 -9.94
CA THR A 442 -17.84 27.09 -10.32
C THR A 442 -17.49 26.38 -11.61
N ASP A 443 -18.03 25.18 -11.77
CA ASP A 443 -18.08 24.48 -13.06
C ASP A 443 -18.99 25.20 -14.08
N GLU A 444 -19.15 24.61 -15.27
CA GLU A 444 -20.03 25.12 -16.32
C GLU A 444 -21.53 25.12 -15.95
N PHE A 445 -21.93 24.41 -14.89
CA PHE A 445 -23.30 24.32 -14.39
C PHE A 445 -23.57 25.26 -13.21
N GLY A 446 -22.53 25.92 -12.68
CA GLY A 446 -22.62 26.82 -11.54
C GLY A 446 -22.47 26.11 -10.19
N GLU A 447 -21.97 24.88 -10.17
CA GLU A 447 -21.71 24.09 -8.97
C GLU A 447 -20.26 24.28 -8.50
N TYR A 448 -20.06 24.25 -7.18
CA TYR A 448 -18.74 24.34 -6.55
C TYR A 448 -18.17 22.93 -6.37
N ALA A 449 -17.80 22.29 -7.48
CA ALA A 449 -17.16 20.98 -7.47
C ALA A 449 -15.71 21.07 -6.98
N ASP A 450 -15.22 20.01 -6.35
CA ASP A 450 -13.79 19.85 -6.08
C ASP A 450 -13.03 19.81 -7.40
N TRP A 451 -11.76 20.21 -7.36
CA TRP A 451 -11.01 20.36 -8.59
C TRP A 451 -9.53 20.08 -8.43
N ILE A 452 -8.95 19.68 -9.56
CA ILE A 452 -7.54 19.35 -9.74
C ILE A 452 -7.04 20.19 -10.90
N GLU A 453 -5.97 20.94 -10.70
CA GLU A 453 -5.31 21.71 -11.74
C GLU A 453 -4.07 20.99 -12.25
N ILE A 454 -3.98 20.83 -13.57
CA ILE A 454 -2.82 20.29 -14.26
C ILE A 454 -2.06 21.43 -14.94
N TYR A 455 -0.77 21.56 -14.66
CA TYR A 455 0.12 22.54 -15.27
C TYR A 455 1.04 21.91 -16.30
N ASN A 456 1.16 22.55 -17.47
CA ASN A 456 2.15 22.20 -18.49
C ASN A 456 3.33 23.17 -18.47
N SER A 457 4.45 22.75 -17.87
CA SER A 457 5.69 23.55 -17.79
C SER A 457 6.52 23.57 -19.08
N ASN A 458 6.07 22.89 -20.13
CA ASN A 458 6.82 22.82 -21.37
C ASN A 458 6.63 24.09 -22.22
N ASP A 459 7.64 24.41 -23.03
CA ASP A 459 7.57 25.49 -24.04
C ASP A 459 6.70 25.13 -25.26
N VAL A 460 6.06 23.97 -25.23
CA VAL A 460 5.14 23.47 -26.28
C VAL A 460 3.85 22.97 -25.66
N ALA A 461 2.78 22.98 -26.46
CA ALA A 461 1.51 22.39 -26.05
C ALA A 461 1.65 20.86 -25.89
N VAL A 462 0.99 20.31 -24.89
CA VAL A 462 0.99 18.87 -24.57
C VAL A 462 -0.44 18.34 -24.61
N ASN A 463 -0.63 17.22 -25.30
CA ASN A 463 -1.90 16.51 -25.35
C ASN A 463 -1.90 15.40 -24.29
N LEU A 464 -2.98 15.31 -23.50
CA LEU A 464 -3.12 14.36 -22.40
C LEU A 464 -3.92 13.10 -22.76
N GLU A 465 -4.37 12.96 -24.01
CA GLU A 465 -5.20 11.83 -24.46
C GLU A 465 -4.62 10.48 -24.05
N GLY A 466 -5.43 9.73 -23.32
CA GLY A 466 -5.13 8.37 -22.91
C GLY A 466 -4.29 8.23 -21.65
N LEU A 467 -3.76 9.34 -21.09
CA LEU A 467 -3.19 9.34 -19.73
C LEU A 467 -4.27 9.04 -18.70
N PHE A 468 -3.87 8.69 -17.48
CA PHE A 468 -4.81 8.41 -16.40
C PHE A 468 -4.63 9.36 -15.23
N LEU A 469 -5.73 9.66 -14.53
CA LEU A 469 -5.79 10.37 -13.27
C LEU A 469 -6.45 9.45 -12.23
N SER A 470 -5.90 9.42 -11.02
CA SER A 470 -6.43 8.62 -9.92
C SER A 470 -6.17 9.26 -8.56
N ASP A 471 -7.14 9.10 -7.66
CA ASP A 471 -7.06 9.42 -6.22
C ASP A 471 -6.58 8.22 -5.36
N ASN A 472 -6.13 7.13 -6.00
CA ASN A 472 -5.78 5.88 -5.34
C ASN A 472 -4.53 5.25 -5.97
N SER A 473 -3.45 5.15 -5.20
CA SER A 473 -2.16 4.58 -5.63
C SER A 473 -2.26 3.11 -6.06
N GLN A 474 -3.21 2.38 -5.49
CA GLN A 474 -3.45 0.95 -5.78
C GLN A 474 -4.40 0.73 -6.97
N THR A 475 -4.90 1.80 -7.59
CA THR A 475 -5.76 1.75 -8.78
C THR A 475 -5.43 2.93 -9.69
N SER A 476 -4.36 2.80 -10.46
CA SER A 476 -3.81 3.87 -11.30
C SER A 476 -4.66 4.20 -12.54
N ASP A 477 -5.67 3.39 -12.89
CA ASP A 477 -6.45 3.49 -14.13
C ASP A 477 -7.90 4.01 -13.93
N LYS A 478 -8.17 4.78 -12.86
CA LYS A 478 -9.54 5.23 -12.51
C LYS A 478 -10.20 6.10 -13.59
N TRP A 479 -9.56 7.18 -14.02
CA TRP A 479 -10.12 8.10 -15.01
C TRP A 479 -9.14 8.36 -16.14
N GLN A 480 -9.56 8.13 -17.39
CA GLN A 480 -8.71 8.37 -18.56
C GLN A 480 -8.97 9.76 -19.13
N PHE A 481 -7.90 10.54 -19.33
CA PHE A 481 -7.98 11.85 -19.96
C PHE A 481 -8.53 11.75 -21.39
N PRO A 482 -9.48 12.63 -21.79
CA PRO A 482 -9.96 12.72 -23.16
C PRO A 482 -8.89 13.35 -24.08
N ASP A 483 -9.21 13.52 -25.37
CA ASP A 483 -8.43 14.34 -26.29
C ASP A 483 -8.48 15.83 -25.90
N VAL A 484 -7.61 16.21 -24.97
CA VAL A 484 -7.42 17.56 -24.45
C VAL A 484 -5.95 17.96 -24.55
N THR A 485 -5.70 19.23 -24.85
CA THR A 485 -4.35 19.78 -25.01
C THR A 485 -4.19 21.01 -24.14
N ILE A 486 -3.16 21.02 -23.31
CA ILE A 486 -2.75 22.17 -22.51
C ILE A 486 -1.71 22.97 -23.31
N PRO A 487 -1.92 24.26 -23.59
CA PRO A 487 -0.90 25.11 -24.20
C PRO A 487 0.40 25.19 -23.38
N ALA A 488 1.45 25.73 -23.97
CA ALA A 488 2.73 25.92 -23.28
C ALA A 488 2.59 26.88 -22.10
N ASN A 489 3.07 26.48 -20.91
CA ASN A 489 2.99 27.27 -19.66
C ASN A 489 1.55 27.65 -19.29
N ASP A 490 0.60 26.73 -19.51
CA ASP A 490 -0.84 26.94 -19.28
C ASP A 490 -1.40 25.82 -18.36
N TYR A 491 -2.65 25.99 -17.95
CA TYR A 491 -3.30 25.19 -16.92
C TYR A 491 -4.59 24.52 -17.44
N LEU A 492 -4.98 23.41 -16.83
CA LEU A 492 -6.24 22.72 -17.09
C LEU A 492 -6.90 22.31 -15.78
N ILE A 493 -8.15 22.72 -15.58
CA ILE A 493 -8.97 22.27 -14.46
C ILE A 493 -9.71 20.99 -14.84
N ILE A 494 -9.64 20.01 -13.95
CA ILE A 494 -10.44 18.79 -13.95
C ILE A 494 -11.35 18.84 -12.72
N TRP A 495 -12.65 18.66 -12.90
CA TRP A 495 -13.62 18.60 -11.83
C TRP A 495 -13.65 17.19 -11.23
N ALA A 496 -13.46 17.07 -9.93
CA ALA A 496 -13.47 15.81 -9.19
C ALA A 496 -14.77 15.68 -8.41
N ASP A 497 -15.86 15.37 -9.12
CA ASP A 497 -17.23 15.40 -8.58
C ASP A 497 -17.96 14.05 -8.62
N ASN A 498 -17.25 12.99 -9.02
CA ASN A 498 -17.81 11.66 -9.24
C ASN A 498 -18.94 11.63 -10.28
N ASP A 499 -18.93 12.54 -11.26
CA ASP A 499 -19.92 12.62 -12.33
C ASP A 499 -19.28 12.82 -13.71
N ALA A 500 -18.61 11.77 -14.19
CA ALA A 500 -18.05 11.75 -15.56
C ALA A 500 -19.09 11.91 -16.69
N LEU A 501 -20.40 11.93 -16.39
CA LEU A 501 -21.44 12.21 -17.38
C LEU A 501 -21.70 13.71 -17.55
N SER A 502 -21.27 14.55 -16.61
CA SER A 502 -21.45 16.00 -16.63
C SER A 502 -20.59 16.70 -17.68
N GLY A 503 -19.41 16.16 -17.99
CA GLY A 503 -18.58 16.66 -19.07
C GLY A 503 -17.28 15.89 -19.26
N ILE A 504 -16.53 16.20 -20.31
CA ILE A 504 -15.28 15.49 -20.63
C ILE A 504 -14.14 15.78 -19.64
N LEU A 505 -14.27 16.82 -18.81
CA LEU A 505 -13.31 17.19 -17.77
C LEU A 505 -13.85 16.91 -16.36
N HIS A 506 -14.90 16.09 -16.24
CA HIS A 506 -15.42 15.62 -14.96
C HIS A 506 -14.91 14.20 -14.70
N ALA A 507 -14.23 14.01 -13.57
CA ALA A 507 -13.67 12.74 -13.14
C ALA A 507 -14.76 11.82 -12.58
N ASN A 508 -14.53 10.52 -12.62
CA ASN A 508 -15.43 9.50 -12.03
C ASN A 508 -15.12 9.22 -10.55
N PHE A 509 -14.52 10.20 -9.87
CA PHE A 509 -14.23 10.17 -8.44
C PHE A 509 -14.28 11.59 -7.89
N GLY A 510 -14.36 11.71 -6.57
CA GLY A 510 -14.30 12.98 -5.86
C GLY A 510 -13.17 12.96 -4.83
N LEU A 511 -12.83 14.14 -4.31
CA LEU A 511 -11.70 14.31 -3.40
C LEU A 511 -12.12 14.20 -1.93
N LYS A 512 -11.22 13.74 -1.06
CA LYS A 512 -11.45 13.65 0.40
C LYS A 512 -10.85 14.82 1.15
N GLN A 513 -11.68 15.51 1.92
CA GLN A 513 -11.26 16.64 2.75
C GLN A 513 -10.17 16.26 3.78
N GLU A 514 -10.19 15.02 4.28
CA GLU A 514 -9.26 14.53 5.29
C GLU A 514 -7.82 14.31 4.78
N GLY A 515 -7.62 14.42 3.46
CA GLY A 515 -6.37 14.11 2.78
C GLY A 515 -6.40 12.75 2.11
N GLU A 516 -5.76 12.65 0.94
CA GLU A 516 -5.62 11.42 0.17
C GLU A 516 -4.48 11.54 -0.87
N PHE A 517 -4.23 10.44 -1.57
CA PHE A 517 -3.32 10.36 -2.71
C PHE A 517 -3.93 10.97 -3.97
N ILE A 518 -3.13 11.61 -4.82
CA ILE A 518 -3.50 11.94 -6.20
C ILE A 518 -2.32 11.67 -7.14
N GLY A 519 -2.59 11.12 -8.32
CA GLY A 519 -1.56 10.82 -9.32
C GLY A 519 -2.05 10.89 -10.76
N ILE A 520 -1.17 11.36 -11.65
CA ILE A 520 -1.28 11.26 -13.11
C ILE A 520 -0.34 10.16 -13.56
N TYR A 521 -0.81 9.27 -14.43
CA TYR A 521 -0.06 8.14 -14.94
C TYR A 521 0.05 8.16 -16.46
N ASN A 522 1.06 7.47 -16.97
CA ASN A 522 1.24 7.24 -18.40
C ASN A 522 0.05 6.48 -19.03
N LYS A 523 0.09 6.29 -20.35
CA LYS A 523 -1.02 5.69 -21.13
C LYS A 523 -1.32 4.22 -20.80
N ASP A 524 -0.38 3.56 -20.13
CA ASP A 524 -0.53 2.19 -19.66
C ASP A 524 -0.95 2.15 -18.18
N ALA A 525 -1.18 3.30 -17.54
CA ALA A 525 -1.50 3.44 -16.13
C ALA A 525 -0.50 2.75 -15.19
N ILE A 526 0.81 2.74 -15.52
CA ILE A 526 1.83 2.09 -14.68
C ILE A 526 2.73 3.14 -14.04
N VAL A 527 3.31 4.00 -14.86
CA VAL A 527 4.37 4.91 -14.42
C VAL A 527 3.74 6.25 -14.08
N PRO A 528 3.86 6.73 -12.83
CA PRO A 528 3.40 8.07 -12.49
C PRO A 528 4.23 9.11 -13.24
N ILE A 529 3.51 10.04 -13.86
CA ILE A 529 4.05 11.28 -14.42
C ILE A 529 4.28 12.28 -13.27
N ASP A 530 3.28 12.41 -12.39
CA ASP A 530 3.36 13.19 -11.16
C ASP A 530 2.35 12.64 -10.15
N CYS A 531 2.70 12.65 -8.87
CA CYS A 531 1.81 12.21 -7.79
C CYS A 531 2.25 12.77 -6.43
N PHE A 532 1.31 12.91 -5.50
CA PHE A 532 1.56 13.23 -4.11
C PHE A 532 0.35 12.87 -3.23
N GLU A 533 0.57 12.80 -1.92
CA GLU A 533 -0.51 12.84 -0.93
C GLU A 533 -0.68 14.28 -0.41
N TYR A 534 -1.92 14.72 -0.26
CA TYR A 534 -2.24 16.02 0.35
C TYR A 534 -2.84 15.85 1.75
N PRO A 535 -2.59 16.77 2.69
CA PRO A 535 -3.10 16.69 4.06
C PRO A 535 -4.57 17.08 4.12
N ALA A 536 -5.18 16.99 5.31
CA ALA A 536 -6.53 17.52 5.52
C ALA A 536 -6.63 19.01 5.15
N LEU A 537 -7.63 19.36 4.32
CA LEU A 537 -7.85 20.71 3.81
C LEU A 537 -9.10 21.36 4.43
N LEU A 538 -9.04 22.67 4.66
CA LEU A 538 -10.22 23.44 5.03
C LEU A 538 -11.06 23.78 3.78
N PRO A 539 -12.35 24.12 3.93
CA PRO A 539 -13.15 24.61 2.81
C PRO A 539 -12.48 25.82 2.14
N ASP A 540 -12.47 25.84 0.80
CA ASP A 540 -11.84 26.87 -0.04
C ASP A 540 -10.33 27.10 0.22
N VAL A 541 -9.66 26.10 0.79
CA VAL A 541 -8.20 26.04 0.92
C VAL A 541 -7.69 24.93 0.01
N SER A 542 -6.71 25.24 -0.82
CA SER A 542 -6.10 24.29 -1.74
C SER A 542 -4.73 23.81 -1.25
N TYR A 543 -4.20 22.80 -1.90
CA TYR A 543 -2.83 22.31 -1.72
C TYR A 543 -2.16 22.29 -3.08
N GLY A 544 -0.99 22.92 -3.21
CA GLY A 544 -0.39 23.11 -4.52
C GLY A 544 1.08 23.46 -4.50
N ARG A 545 1.67 23.46 -5.68
CA ARG A 545 3.10 23.75 -5.93
C ARG A 545 3.32 25.24 -5.95
N ASN A 546 4.28 25.75 -5.18
CA ASN A 546 4.70 27.15 -5.26
C ASN A 546 6.24 27.28 -5.35
N PRO A 547 6.79 27.74 -6.49
CA PRO A 547 6.07 28.15 -7.72
C PRO A 547 5.54 26.95 -8.52
N ASP A 548 4.81 27.21 -9.61
CA ASP A 548 4.20 26.19 -10.48
C ASP A 548 5.21 25.13 -10.95
N GLY A 549 4.80 23.87 -10.91
CA GLY A 549 5.63 22.73 -11.31
C GLY A 549 6.88 22.49 -10.46
N SER A 550 7.08 23.23 -9.36
CA SER A 550 8.19 22.99 -8.43
C SER A 550 7.92 21.82 -7.48
N ALA A 551 8.97 21.26 -6.88
CA ALA A 551 8.83 20.22 -5.86
C ALA A 551 8.22 20.71 -4.52
N ASN A 552 8.00 22.02 -4.36
CA ASN A 552 7.53 22.61 -3.11
C ASN A 552 6.00 22.62 -3.05
N LEU A 553 5.42 21.58 -2.44
CA LEU A 553 3.99 21.48 -2.15
C LEU A 553 3.68 22.12 -0.79
N GLN A 554 2.61 22.92 -0.72
CA GLN A 554 2.18 23.58 0.51
C GLN A 554 0.68 23.83 0.52
N ILE A 555 0.13 24.07 1.72
CA ILE A 555 -1.24 24.55 1.88
C ILE A 555 -1.32 25.98 1.33
N MET A 556 -2.33 26.25 0.52
CA MET A 556 -2.54 27.51 -0.18
C MET A 556 -3.82 28.17 0.35
N SER A 557 -3.65 29.25 1.11
CA SER A 557 -4.76 30.05 1.64
C SER A 557 -5.43 30.94 0.59
N VAL A 558 -4.77 31.11 -0.56
CA VAL A 558 -5.32 31.74 -1.75
C VAL A 558 -5.19 30.74 -2.89
N ALA A 559 -6.33 30.23 -3.35
CA ALA A 559 -6.36 29.34 -4.49
C ALA A 559 -6.18 30.11 -5.81
N THR A 560 -5.51 29.49 -6.78
CA THR A 560 -5.10 30.15 -8.04
C THR A 560 -5.56 29.40 -9.29
N PRO A 561 -6.84 28.99 -9.39
CA PRO A 561 -7.30 28.22 -10.53
C PRO A 561 -7.14 28.99 -11.84
N SER A 562 -6.59 28.30 -12.83
CA SER A 562 -6.22 28.83 -14.16
C SER A 562 -5.22 30.00 -14.10
N ALA A 563 -4.44 30.09 -13.03
CA ALA A 563 -3.44 31.14 -12.81
C ALA A 563 -2.16 30.56 -12.20
N SER A 564 -1.10 31.36 -12.18
CA SER A 564 0.18 30.94 -11.60
C SER A 564 0.13 30.97 -10.07
N ASN A 565 0.68 29.94 -9.44
CA ASN A 565 0.89 29.83 -8.01
C ASN A 565 2.10 30.66 -7.51
N ASP A 566 2.69 31.51 -8.36
CA ASP A 566 3.83 32.37 -8.02
C ASP A 566 3.39 33.57 -7.16
N PHE A 567 2.94 33.27 -5.94
CA PHE A 567 2.66 34.29 -4.91
C PHE A 567 3.70 34.23 -3.80
N VAL A 568 4.22 35.41 -3.49
CA VAL A 568 4.95 35.70 -2.26
C VAL A 568 3.89 35.87 -1.17
N LEU A 569 3.77 34.88 -0.26
CA LEU A 569 2.97 35.07 0.95
C LEU A 569 3.81 35.89 1.94
N LEU A 570 3.72 37.22 1.83
CA LEU A 570 4.37 38.14 2.75
C LEU A 570 3.99 37.75 4.19
N GLY A 571 5.01 37.60 5.03
CA GLY A 571 4.91 37.26 6.43
C GLY A 571 5.01 35.77 6.75
N ASP A 572 4.87 34.87 5.78
CA ASP A 572 5.07 33.42 5.96
C ASP A 572 6.54 33.06 5.73
N VAL A 573 7.35 33.13 6.79
CA VAL A 573 8.82 33.02 6.68
C VAL A 573 9.28 31.58 6.72
N ASP A 574 8.54 30.67 7.36
CA ASP A 574 8.83 29.23 7.29
C ASP A 574 8.22 28.54 6.05
N ARG A 575 7.38 29.24 5.29
CA ARG A 575 6.74 28.79 4.05
C ARG A 575 5.84 27.59 4.28
N ASN A 576 5.17 27.55 5.43
CA ASN A 576 4.20 26.50 5.76
C ASN A 576 2.76 26.82 5.27
N GLY A 577 2.57 27.96 4.61
CA GLY A 577 1.28 28.45 4.11
C GLY A 577 0.43 29.19 5.15
N MET A 578 0.91 29.31 6.40
CA MET A 578 0.20 29.92 7.51
C MET A 578 1.02 31.02 8.18
N LEU A 579 0.50 32.24 8.20
CA LEU A 579 1.08 33.30 9.02
C LEU A 579 0.87 33.02 10.51
N GLN A 580 1.96 32.88 11.25
CA GLN A 580 1.96 32.62 12.68
C GLN A 580 2.94 33.52 13.43
N ALA A 581 2.83 33.50 14.76
CA ALA A 581 3.83 34.16 15.62
C ALA A 581 5.23 33.53 15.47
N TYR A 582 5.32 32.31 14.95
CA TYR A 582 6.58 31.66 14.66
C TYR A 582 7.34 32.35 13.52
N ASP A 583 6.66 32.79 12.46
CA ASP A 583 7.25 33.56 11.36
C ASP A 583 7.84 34.88 11.83
N ALA A 584 7.07 35.62 12.64
CA ALA A 584 7.56 36.83 13.31
C ALA A 584 8.84 36.54 14.13
N SER A 585 8.93 35.36 14.74
CA SER A 585 10.12 34.95 15.48
C SER A 585 11.32 34.67 14.57
N LEU A 586 11.10 34.07 13.39
CA LEU A 586 12.13 33.84 12.38
C LEU A 586 12.64 35.18 11.81
N THR A 587 11.75 36.07 11.40
CA THR A 587 12.04 37.44 10.97
C THR A 587 12.90 38.17 12.01
N LEU A 588 12.49 38.12 13.29
CA LEU A 588 13.22 38.78 14.36
C LEU A 588 14.61 38.17 14.56
N ARG A 589 14.73 36.84 14.57
CA ARG A 589 16.02 36.13 14.71
C ARG A 589 16.96 36.45 13.56
N TYR A 590 16.45 36.52 12.33
CA TYR A 590 17.23 36.93 11.17
C TYR A 590 17.70 38.39 11.28
N SER A 591 16.81 39.31 11.66
CA SER A 591 17.14 40.75 11.78
C SER A 591 18.29 41.06 12.76
N ILE A 592 18.60 40.14 13.68
CA ILE A 592 19.71 40.24 14.64
C ILE A 592 20.86 39.25 14.36
N GLY A 593 20.84 38.55 13.23
CA GLY A 593 21.90 37.64 12.78
C GLY A 593 22.02 36.34 13.57
N LEU A 594 20.91 35.83 14.14
CA LEU A 594 20.90 34.53 14.82
C LEU A 594 20.67 33.35 13.88
N ILE A 595 20.09 33.59 12.72
CA ILE A 595 19.83 32.60 11.66
C ILE A 595 20.12 33.24 10.31
N GLU A 596 20.35 32.40 9.30
CA GLU A 596 20.32 32.80 7.89
C GLU A 596 18.96 32.41 7.32
N LEU A 597 18.44 33.23 6.41
CA LEU A 597 17.23 32.97 5.62
C LEU A 597 17.63 32.91 4.14
N ASP A 598 16.93 32.10 3.36
CA ASP A 598 17.11 32.11 1.90
C ASP A 598 16.43 33.33 1.23
N GLU A 599 16.61 33.49 -0.08
CA GLU A 599 16.12 34.66 -0.83
C GLU A 599 14.57 34.77 -0.80
N PHE A 600 13.85 33.66 -0.77
CA PHE A 600 12.39 33.65 -0.67
C PHE A 600 11.94 33.99 0.74
N GLN A 601 12.58 33.40 1.75
CA GLN A 601 12.29 33.71 3.14
C GLN A 601 12.59 35.17 3.50
N ILE A 602 13.65 35.76 2.90
CA ILE A 602 13.96 37.19 3.03
C ILE A 602 12.85 38.02 2.41
N THR A 603 12.38 37.64 1.22
CA THR A 603 11.28 38.33 0.53
C THR A 603 9.98 38.26 1.34
N ASN A 604 9.63 37.07 1.87
CA ASN A 604 8.46 36.91 2.73
C ASN A 604 8.61 37.67 4.05
N ALA A 605 9.82 37.75 4.61
CA ALA A 605 10.06 38.42 5.88
C ALA A 605 10.05 39.96 5.77
N ASP A 606 10.17 40.54 4.57
CA ASP A 606 10.15 41.99 4.30
C ASP A 606 8.72 42.46 4.01
N VAL A 607 7.83 42.35 5.00
CA VAL A 607 6.38 42.56 4.80
C VAL A 607 6.00 44.01 4.49
N ASP A 608 6.85 44.98 4.80
CA ASP A 608 6.64 46.38 4.41
C ASP A 608 7.29 46.77 3.07
N GLU A 609 7.91 45.78 2.40
CA GLU A 609 8.57 45.87 1.08
C GLU A 609 9.63 46.99 0.98
N ASN A 610 10.27 47.35 2.10
CA ASN A 610 11.27 48.42 2.11
C ASN A 610 12.66 47.95 1.64
N GLY A 611 12.83 46.65 1.38
CA GLY A 611 14.06 45.99 0.99
C GLY A 611 14.96 45.57 2.17
N TYR A 612 14.46 45.63 3.41
CA TYR A 612 15.22 45.30 4.62
C TYR A 612 14.36 44.58 5.66
N VAL A 613 14.69 43.31 5.90
CA VAL A 613 14.10 42.53 7.00
C VAL A 613 14.56 43.03 8.36
N GLN A 614 13.62 43.59 9.15
CA GLN A 614 13.86 44.22 10.44
C GLN A 614 12.90 43.72 11.52
N SER A 615 13.12 44.18 12.76
CA SER A 615 12.17 43.92 13.85
C SER A 615 10.78 44.53 13.62
N MET A 616 10.67 45.50 12.70
CA MET A 616 9.39 46.10 12.33
C MET A 616 8.52 45.10 11.58
N ASP A 617 9.09 44.36 10.64
CA ASP A 617 8.40 43.32 9.89
C ASP A 617 7.87 42.23 10.80
N ALA A 618 8.70 41.77 11.74
CA ALA A 618 8.28 40.83 12.78
C ALA A 618 7.07 41.36 13.58
N SER A 619 7.04 42.66 13.87
CA SER A 619 5.93 43.30 14.57
C SER A 619 4.68 43.41 13.70
N LEU A 620 4.82 43.62 12.39
CA LEU A 620 3.70 43.68 11.45
C LEU A 620 3.09 42.28 11.27
N ILE A 621 3.92 41.26 11.06
CA ILE A 621 3.49 39.84 11.01
C ILE A 621 2.68 39.50 12.27
N LEU A 622 3.19 39.84 13.46
CA LEU A 622 2.48 39.54 14.71
C LEU A 622 1.17 40.34 14.85
N GLN A 623 1.11 41.57 14.36
CA GLN A 623 -0.13 42.37 14.38
C GLN A 623 -1.19 41.79 13.44
N TYR A 624 -0.79 41.34 12.25
CA TYR A 624 -1.68 40.68 11.30
C TYR A 624 -2.23 39.37 11.89
N VAL A 625 -1.36 38.52 12.44
CA VAL A 625 -1.73 37.25 13.10
C VAL A 625 -2.70 37.46 14.27
N LEU A 626 -2.63 38.60 14.96
CA LEU A 626 -3.54 38.97 16.04
C LEU A 626 -4.83 39.67 15.58
N GLY A 627 -5.01 39.89 14.28
CA GLY A 627 -6.15 40.62 13.71
C GLY A 627 -6.17 42.10 14.12
N ILE A 628 -5.01 42.70 14.39
CA ILE A 628 -4.87 44.14 14.69
C ILE A 628 -4.86 44.96 13.39
N ILE A 629 -4.28 44.38 12.34
CA ILE A 629 -4.25 44.91 10.97
C ILE A 629 -4.77 43.82 10.03
N ASP A 630 -5.41 44.23 8.94
CA ASP A 630 -6.02 43.33 7.97
C ASP A 630 -5.17 43.17 6.69
N GLU A 631 -4.07 43.94 6.58
CA GLU A 631 -3.09 43.95 5.48
C GLU A 631 -1.74 44.49 5.98
N PHE A 632 -0.66 44.27 5.24
CA PHE A 632 0.70 44.75 5.55
C PHE A 632 0.98 46.17 5.06
#